data_AF-A0AAD9D7Y1-F1
#
_entry.id   AF-A0AAD9D7Y1-F1
#
_cell.length_a   1.000
_cell.length_b   1.000
_cell.length_c   1.000
_cell.angle_alpha   90.00
_cell.angle_beta   90.00
_cell.angle_gamma   90.00
#
_symmetry.space_group_name_H-M   'P 1'
#
loop_
_entity.id
_entity.type
_entity.pdbx_description
1 polymer ?
#
loop_
_entity_poly.entity_id
_entity_poly.type
_entity_poly.pdbx_seq_one_letter_code
_entity_poly.pdbx_strand_id
1 'polypeptide(L)'
;MLALSGPDGAIGRILTDFGCYNKIKFKKLDTFFRWKDPARDIDAKIPIGIEGYVDTLCNMYPHDAKGIREFHQKYYPLAEWVVEFEKRRGLNKMLYALTNLPIIARLLALRRRTAADILDSLVKDPKAREILALPANLFGLHYSEHDAAVFVMASLLFHVPDSSVYYPIGGSGKAKILAKCFCDNGGGLSLQTHVDGITFDSNVSAKGVGLKDKTGISRTKTANCIINCYDLSTLVDKLCPEGTFPDSFVKKAHTHIPGRSLVAAWVGLDIDLKNYDIADYEIIHNNNMNEQMKDNTLIEQIARTADYSVLPTSIATVYSNIDPSCCRPGNSVISTSFIASYDVFANTLEEDGQRGRKYQLEQLVEHMSRATGIVDLADHIEVIETATPLTFKRYTENSSGSFLGWMATPRQGAFSSFSSRTPIHNLFQAGQWLGIGGVQGVMLSGIEASNIALRYLERLDEESEATGETALAASFTSTSTFITQQQHVQRNIHHHPSNKHSVALHLMPNEDDKDYISPMRQRPPPKGGDVAYNNENILRQLRHYNEIRKVGGKECVQDIYARDPNTSGDNTRFWFVGKVARCTGTVSAEAAIARQMNLLEEHATRIRPVELGRSFGILEFWFAPGDTEPLTSQNDMGTRLQKVRKVVDGSDKVPLLEVGLDLSIVTNQGAGFCIVRTADGVVPPHMIV
;
A
#
# COMPACT_ATOMS: atom_id res chain seq x y z
N MET A 1 -10.88 -1.93 -2.68
CA MET A 1 -11.90 -2.83 -2.08
C MET A 1 -13.08 -2.03 -1.47
N LEU A 2 -14.22 -1.98 -2.16
CA LEU A 2 -15.51 -1.38 -1.71
C LEU A 2 -16.59 -2.47 -1.66
N ALA A 3 -16.25 -3.62 -1.08
CA ALA A 3 -17.16 -4.71 -0.83
C ALA A 3 -18.00 -4.38 0.42
N LEU A 4 -19.29 -4.11 0.22
CA LEU A 4 -20.26 -3.91 1.30
C LEU A 4 -21.06 -5.18 1.52
N SER A 5 -21.42 -5.45 2.78
CA SER A 5 -22.33 -6.53 3.09
C SER A 5 -23.76 -6.19 2.62
N GLY A 6 -24.48 -7.21 2.15
CA GLY A 6 -25.85 -7.08 1.64
C GLY A 6 -26.86 -6.56 2.68
N PRO A 7 -28.16 -6.50 2.35
CA PRO A 7 -29.17 -5.90 3.24
C PRO A 7 -29.16 -6.52 4.65
N ASP A 8 -28.99 -7.83 4.74
CA ASP A 8 -28.95 -8.56 6.02
C ASP A 8 -27.61 -8.50 6.75
N GLY A 9 -26.58 -7.97 6.09
CA GLY A 9 -25.24 -7.79 6.63
C GLY A 9 -25.11 -6.56 7.53
N ALA A 10 -23.97 -6.45 8.22
CA ALA A 10 -23.74 -5.37 9.19
C ALA A 10 -23.90 -3.97 8.57
N ILE A 11 -23.37 -3.76 7.36
CA ILE A 11 -23.45 -2.45 6.69
C ILE A 11 -24.86 -2.20 6.14
N GLY A 12 -25.48 -3.21 5.51
CA GLY A 12 -26.85 -3.10 5.01
C GLY A 12 -27.84 -2.70 6.10
N ARG A 13 -27.73 -3.30 7.29
CA ARG A 13 -28.55 -2.95 8.47
C ARG A 13 -28.30 -1.52 8.94
N ILE A 14 -27.04 -1.11 9.12
CA ILE A 14 -26.70 0.28 9.51
C ILE A 14 -27.30 1.28 8.52
N LEU A 15 -27.18 1.02 7.23
CA LEU A 15 -27.76 1.87 6.19
C LEU A 15 -29.30 1.84 6.20
N THR A 16 -29.92 0.73 6.59
CA THR A 16 -31.37 0.59 6.68
C THR A 16 -31.89 1.38 7.87
N ASP A 17 -31.28 1.20 9.04
CA ASP A 17 -31.61 1.92 10.28
C ASP A 17 -31.43 3.44 10.08
N PHE A 18 -30.41 3.84 9.31
CA PHE A 18 -30.18 5.25 8.98
C PHE A 18 -31.05 5.80 7.83
N GLY A 19 -31.90 4.96 7.21
CA GLY A 19 -32.83 5.37 6.15
C GLY A 19 -32.18 5.65 4.79
N CYS A 20 -30.98 5.09 4.53
CA CYS A 20 -30.25 5.27 3.27
C CYS A 20 -30.21 4.04 2.38
N TYR A 21 -30.45 2.84 2.91
CA TYR A 21 -30.24 1.60 2.17
C TYR A 21 -31.00 1.57 0.83
N ASN A 22 -32.31 1.84 0.87
CA ASN A 22 -33.17 1.88 -0.32
C ASN A 22 -32.86 3.03 -1.29
N LYS A 23 -32.00 3.99 -0.91
CA LYS A 23 -31.55 5.10 -1.76
C LYS A 23 -30.27 4.75 -2.53
N ILE A 24 -29.65 3.60 -2.24
CA ILE A 24 -28.42 3.14 -2.89
C ILE A 24 -28.72 1.85 -3.65
N LYS A 25 -28.43 1.85 -4.95
CA LYS A 25 -28.47 0.63 -5.75
C LYS A 25 -27.18 -0.16 -5.54
N PHE A 26 -27.31 -1.43 -5.17
CA PHE A 26 -26.19 -2.33 -4.98
C PHE A 26 -26.14 -3.39 -6.10
N LYS A 27 -24.94 -3.73 -6.54
CA LYS A 27 -24.66 -4.85 -7.44
C LYS A 27 -23.94 -5.93 -6.67
N LYS A 28 -24.49 -7.15 -6.64
CA LYS A 28 -23.80 -8.31 -6.09
C LYS A 28 -22.64 -8.67 -7.01
N LEU A 29 -21.49 -9.00 -6.43
CA LEU A 29 -20.32 -9.48 -7.19
C LEU A 29 -20.37 -11.01 -7.25
N ASP A 30 -19.84 -11.60 -8.33
CA ASP A 30 -19.84 -13.05 -8.57
C ASP A 30 -18.45 -13.69 -8.37
N THR A 31 -17.39 -12.93 -8.62
CA THR A 31 -15.99 -13.33 -8.40
C THR A 31 -15.39 -12.40 -7.37
N PHE A 32 -14.47 -12.87 -6.53
CA PHE A 32 -13.87 -12.03 -5.51
C PHE A 32 -12.68 -11.26 -6.08
N PHE A 33 -11.73 -11.96 -6.70
CA PHE A 33 -10.68 -11.38 -7.54
C PHE A 33 -10.11 -12.44 -8.50
N ARG A 34 -9.44 -12.01 -9.55
CA ARG A 34 -8.57 -12.85 -10.37
C ARG A 34 -7.14 -12.72 -9.86
N TRP A 35 -6.52 -13.85 -9.56
CA TRP A 35 -5.14 -13.92 -9.12
C TRP A 35 -4.23 -14.28 -10.28
N LYS A 36 -3.22 -13.44 -10.52
CA LYS A 36 -2.15 -13.68 -11.49
C LYS A 36 -0.81 -13.77 -10.77
N ASP A 37 -0.03 -14.80 -11.06
CA ASP A 37 1.37 -14.94 -10.65
C ASP A 37 2.14 -15.64 -11.78
N PRO A 38 2.67 -14.88 -12.76
CA PRO A 38 3.35 -15.44 -13.92
C PRO A 38 4.60 -16.25 -13.57
N ALA A 39 5.30 -15.90 -12.47
CA ALA A 39 6.47 -16.63 -12.00
C ALA A 39 6.14 -18.06 -11.55
N ARG A 40 4.85 -18.34 -11.30
CA ARG A 40 4.34 -19.63 -10.84
C ARG A 40 3.31 -20.23 -11.79
N ASP A 41 3.11 -19.63 -12.97
CA ASP A 41 2.11 -20.03 -13.96
C ASP A 41 0.69 -20.08 -13.36
N ILE A 42 0.34 -19.07 -12.56
CA ILE A 42 -0.97 -18.99 -11.92
C ILE A 42 -1.81 -17.92 -12.60
N ASP A 43 -2.98 -18.33 -13.06
CA ASP A 43 -4.08 -17.46 -13.46
C ASP A 43 -5.39 -18.09 -12.98
N ALA A 44 -5.84 -17.69 -11.78
CA ALA A 44 -6.96 -18.33 -11.09
C ALA A 44 -8.03 -17.31 -10.71
N LYS A 45 -9.29 -17.64 -11.00
CA LYS A 45 -10.43 -16.87 -10.50
C LYS A 45 -10.78 -17.35 -9.11
N ILE A 46 -10.66 -16.45 -8.13
CA ILE A 46 -11.00 -16.73 -6.75
C ILE A 46 -12.48 -16.42 -6.56
N PRO A 47 -13.33 -17.43 -6.30
CA PRO A 47 -14.76 -17.21 -6.10
C PRO A 47 -15.02 -16.46 -4.79
N ILE A 48 -16.18 -15.82 -4.71
CA ILE A 48 -16.70 -15.33 -3.43
C ILE A 48 -17.18 -16.53 -2.63
N GLY A 49 -16.91 -16.52 -1.33
CA GLY A 49 -17.30 -17.61 -0.45
C GLY A 49 -16.13 -18.31 0.19
N ILE A 50 -16.28 -18.71 1.44
CA ILE A 50 -15.23 -19.43 2.16
C ILE A 50 -14.95 -20.80 1.54
N GLU A 51 -15.98 -21.55 1.16
CA GLU A 51 -15.83 -22.90 0.61
C GLU A 51 -15.11 -22.84 -0.73
N GLY A 52 -15.58 -21.99 -1.65
CA GLY A 52 -14.93 -21.80 -2.94
C GLY A 52 -13.49 -21.30 -2.82
N TYR A 53 -13.20 -20.36 -1.91
CA TYR A 53 -11.85 -19.88 -1.63
C TYR A 53 -10.94 -21.02 -1.13
N VAL A 54 -11.39 -21.74 -0.10
CA VAL A 54 -10.63 -22.84 0.53
C VAL A 54 -10.39 -23.97 -0.46
N ASP A 55 -11.41 -24.39 -1.20
CA ASP A 55 -11.29 -25.49 -2.15
C ASP A 55 -10.38 -25.13 -3.32
N THR A 56 -10.43 -23.89 -3.82
CA THR A 56 -9.50 -23.41 -4.83
C THR A 56 -8.06 -23.52 -4.33
N LEU A 57 -7.77 -23.01 -3.12
CA LEU A 57 -6.42 -23.10 -2.55
C LEU A 57 -6.00 -24.55 -2.25
N CYS A 58 -6.91 -25.39 -1.77
CA CYS A 58 -6.61 -26.80 -1.50
C CYS A 58 -6.32 -27.58 -2.79
N ASN A 59 -6.98 -27.25 -3.90
CA ASN A 59 -6.71 -27.85 -5.20
C ASN A 59 -5.38 -27.38 -5.77
N MET A 60 -5.01 -26.11 -5.55
CA MET A 60 -3.71 -25.57 -5.96
C MET A 60 -2.55 -26.09 -5.11
N TYR A 61 -2.78 -26.33 -3.82
CA TYR A 61 -1.77 -26.82 -2.87
C TYR A 61 -2.24 -28.08 -2.11
N PRO A 62 -2.34 -29.25 -2.78
CA PRO A 62 -2.89 -30.47 -2.17
C PRO A 62 -2.12 -30.92 -0.92
N HIS A 63 -0.80 -30.70 -0.88
CA HIS A 63 0.05 -31.06 0.26
C HIS A 63 -0.27 -30.26 1.54
N ASP A 64 -0.76 -29.02 1.40
CA ASP A 64 -1.13 -28.15 2.51
C ASP A 64 -2.64 -28.09 2.76
N ALA A 65 -3.45 -28.81 1.98
CA ALA A 65 -4.91 -28.75 2.06
C ALA A 65 -5.45 -28.98 3.48
N LYS A 66 -4.80 -29.86 4.28
CA LYS A 66 -5.16 -30.06 5.70
C LYS A 66 -4.94 -28.79 6.52
N GLY A 67 -3.78 -28.16 6.40
CA GLY A 67 -3.42 -26.94 7.13
C GLY A 67 -4.28 -25.74 6.74
N ILE A 68 -4.56 -25.61 5.43
CA ILE A 68 -5.45 -24.57 4.89
C ILE A 68 -6.86 -24.74 5.48
N ARG A 69 -7.43 -25.94 5.45
CA ARG A 69 -8.75 -26.21 6.05
C ARG A 69 -8.76 -25.98 7.56
N GLU A 70 -7.71 -26.41 8.26
CA GLU A 70 -7.59 -26.23 9.72
C GLU A 70 -7.56 -24.74 10.10
N PHE A 71 -6.82 -23.91 9.37
CA PHE A 71 -6.81 -22.45 9.59
C PHE A 71 -8.24 -21.89 9.53
N HIS A 72 -8.95 -22.19 8.44
CA HIS A 72 -10.30 -21.68 8.22
C HIS A 72 -11.28 -22.21 9.27
N GLN A 73 -11.31 -23.52 9.53
CA GLN A 73 -12.20 -24.12 10.53
C GLN A 73 -11.97 -23.59 11.96
N LYS A 74 -10.71 -23.30 12.29
CA LYS A 74 -10.35 -22.83 13.63
C LYS A 74 -10.76 -21.38 13.88
N TYR A 75 -10.58 -20.52 12.87
CA TYR A 75 -10.72 -19.07 13.02
C TYR A 75 -12.00 -18.49 12.41
N TYR A 76 -12.64 -19.17 11.47
CA TYR A 76 -13.93 -18.73 10.90
C TYR A 76 -15.02 -18.49 11.95
N PRO A 77 -15.22 -19.36 12.96
CA PRO A 77 -16.23 -19.12 14.00
C PRO A 77 -15.98 -17.83 14.81
N LEU A 78 -14.76 -17.30 14.84
CA LEU A 78 -14.48 -16.01 15.49
C LEU A 78 -15.17 -14.86 14.74
N ALA A 79 -15.28 -14.94 13.41
CA ALA A 79 -15.92 -13.90 12.60
C ALA A 79 -17.41 -13.78 12.92
N GLU A 80 -18.10 -14.92 12.86
CA GLU A 80 -19.52 -15.01 13.15
C GLU A 80 -19.80 -14.56 14.57
N TRP A 81 -18.95 -15.00 15.50
CA TRP A 81 -19.06 -14.59 16.90
C TRP A 81 -18.85 -13.09 17.09
N VAL A 82 -17.85 -12.45 16.47
CA VAL A 82 -17.64 -11.00 16.60
C VAL A 82 -18.86 -10.23 16.07
N VAL A 83 -19.37 -10.60 14.88
CA VAL A 83 -20.55 -9.96 14.30
C VAL A 83 -21.77 -10.11 15.21
N GLU A 84 -21.99 -11.30 15.75
CA GLU A 84 -23.14 -11.60 16.61
C GLU A 84 -22.99 -11.01 18.02
N PHE A 85 -21.78 -10.93 18.53
CA PHE A 85 -21.44 -10.28 19.80
C PHE A 85 -21.73 -8.78 19.73
N GLU A 86 -21.40 -8.12 18.61
CA GLU A 86 -21.66 -6.69 18.44
C GLU A 86 -23.14 -6.32 18.30
N LYS A 87 -23.98 -7.23 17.79
CA LYS A 87 -25.44 -7.02 17.72
C LYS A 87 -26.10 -6.97 19.10
N ARG A 88 -25.48 -7.57 20.11
CA ARG A 88 -26.08 -7.78 21.43
C ARG A 88 -25.79 -6.59 22.34
N ARG A 89 -26.68 -6.35 23.31
CA ARG A 89 -26.54 -5.28 24.31
C ARG A 89 -26.81 -5.80 25.72
N GLY A 90 -26.26 -5.11 26.73
CA GLY A 90 -26.54 -5.37 28.15
C GLY A 90 -26.28 -6.82 28.59
N LEU A 91 -27.19 -7.34 29.42
CA LEU A 91 -27.14 -8.71 29.95
C LEU A 91 -27.05 -9.78 28.84
N ASN A 92 -27.68 -9.56 27.68
CA ASN A 92 -27.63 -10.48 26.55
C ASN A 92 -26.22 -10.55 25.92
N LYS A 93 -25.48 -9.43 25.88
CA LYS A 93 -24.09 -9.39 25.41
C LYS A 93 -23.18 -10.15 26.38
N MET A 94 -23.38 -9.93 27.69
CA MET A 94 -22.63 -10.63 28.74
C MET A 94 -22.90 -12.13 28.73
N LEU A 95 -24.16 -12.56 28.66
CA LEU A 95 -24.54 -13.97 28.60
C LEU A 95 -24.00 -14.64 27.33
N TYR A 96 -24.03 -13.93 26.20
CA TYR A 96 -23.44 -14.43 24.96
C TYR A 96 -21.92 -14.58 25.05
N ALA A 97 -21.21 -13.67 25.72
CA ALA A 97 -19.79 -13.88 26.01
C ALA A 97 -19.54 -15.11 26.90
N LEU A 98 -20.30 -15.27 27.99
CA LEU A 98 -20.17 -16.39 28.92
C LEU A 98 -20.45 -17.74 28.26
N THR A 99 -21.41 -17.79 27.34
CA THR A 99 -21.72 -19.01 26.59
C THR A 99 -20.70 -19.33 25.49
N ASN A 100 -19.81 -18.38 25.15
CA ASN A 100 -18.79 -18.52 24.11
C ASN A 100 -17.35 -18.36 24.63
N LEU A 101 -17.11 -18.72 25.90
CA LEU A 101 -15.77 -18.70 26.51
C LEU A 101 -14.67 -19.37 25.67
N PRO A 102 -14.89 -20.50 24.96
CA PRO A 102 -13.88 -21.08 24.09
C PRO A 102 -13.41 -20.14 22.97
N ILE A 103 -14.32 -19.34 22.39
CA ILE A 103 -13.99 -18.37 21.33
C ILE A 103 -13.18 -17.21 21.92
N ILE A 104 -13.57 -16.72 23.10
CA ILE A 104 -12.83 -15.70 23.84
C ILE A 104 -11.42 -16.19 24.18
N ALA A 105 -11.29 -17.44 24.65
CA ALA A 105 -9.99 -18.04 24.93
C ALA A 105 -9.10 -18.12 23.68
N ARG A 106 -9.67 -18.44 22.51
CA ARG A 106 -8.94 -18.40 21.23
C ARG A 106 -8.48 -16.98 20.88
N LEU A 107 -9.33 -15.97 20.99
CA LEU A 107 -8.96 -14.57 20.76
C LEU A 107 -7.83 -14.12 21.71
N LEU A 108 -7.92 -14.48 22.99
CA LEU A 108 -6.86 -14.20 23.96
C LEU A 108 -5.56 -14.92 23.64
N ALA A 109 -5.62 -16.14 23.10
CA ALA A 109 -4.44 -16.89 22.66
C ALA A 109 -3.75 -16.29 21.41
N LEU A 110 -4.41 -15.39 20.68
CA LEU A 110 -3.81 -14.64 19.57
C LEU A 110 -3.07 -13.38 20.03
N ARG A 111 -3.27 -12.95 21.28
CA ARG A 111 -2.66 -11.74 21.81
C ARG A 111 -1.13 -11.84 21.78
N ARG A 112 -0.47 -10.80 21.27
CA ARG A 112 1.00 -10.72 21.10
C ARG A 112 1.60 -11.77 20.16
N ARG A 113 0.78 -12.43 19.33
CA ARG A 113 1.26 -13.31 18.26
C ARG A 113 1.21 -12.58 16.91
N THR A 114 1.98 -13.10 15.97
CA THR A 114 2.05 -12.64 14.59
C THR A 114 1.21 -13.54 13.68
N ALA A 115 0.87 -13.07 12.47
CA ALA A 115 0.26 -13.93 11.47
C ALA A 115 1.19 -15.09 11.07
N ALA A 116 2.52 -14.90 11.08
CA ALA A 116 3.50 -15.96 10.86
C ALA A 116 3.40 -17.07 11.90
N ASP A 117 3.21 -16.74 13.18
CA ASP A 117 3.03 -17.74 14.24
C ASP A 117 1.83 -18.67 13.96
N ILE A 118 0.83 -18.20 13.20
CA ILE A 118 -0.30 -19.01 12.75
C ILE A 118 0.08 -19.78 11.48
N LEU A 119 0.43 -19.06 10.41
CA LEU A 119 0.56 -19.63 9.07
C LEU A 119 1.72 -20.64 8.98
N ASP A 120 2.88 -20.36 9.57
CA ASP A 120 4.05 -21.25 9.51
C ASP A 120 3.81 -22.57 10.27
N SER A 121 2.93 -22.54 11.27
CA SER A 121 2.54 -23.73 12.03
C SER A 121 1.64 -24.67 11.24
N LEU A 122 0.77 -24.12 10.37
CA LEU A 122 -0.27 -24.87 9.67
C LEU A 122 0.09 -25.21 8.21
N VAL A 123 0.82 -24.34 7.52
CA VAL A 123 1.05 -24.41 6.06
C VAL A 123 2.56 -24.42 5.80
N LYS A 124 3.03 -25.41 5.04
CA LYS A 124 4.47 -25.66 4.83
C LYS A 124 5.00 -25.09 3.53
N ASP A 125 4.22 -25.09 2.46
CA ASP A 125 4.58 -24.48 1.19
C ASP A 125 4.64 -22.94 1.34
N PRO A 126 5.81 -22.31 1.09
CA PRO A 126 5.92 -20.85 1.14
C PRO A 126 4.96 -20.13 0.18
N LYS A 127 4.62 -20.75 -0.96
CA LYS A 127 3.69 -20.19 -1.95
C LYS A 127 2.26 -20.17 -1.43
N ALA A 128 1.82 -21.25 -0.78
CA ALA A 128 0.52 -21.30 -0.14
C ALA A 128 0.40 -20.26 0.99
N ARG A 129 1.47 -20.08 1.78
CA ARG A 129 1.53 -19.02 2.81
C ARG A 129 1.44 -17.63 2.22
N GLU A 130 2.00 -17.38 1.03
CA GLU A 130 1.95 -16.06 0.38
C GLU A 130 0.54 -15.57 0.09
N ILE A 131 -0.30 -16.44 -0.44
CA ILE A 131 -1.69 -16.07 -0.74
C ILE A 131 -2.48 -15.87 0.55
N LEU A 132 -2.30 -16.78 1.52
CA LEU A 132 -2.95 -16.66 2.82
C LEU A 132 -2.52 -15.40 3.57
N ALA A 133 -1.30 -14.91 3.32
CA ALA A 133 -0.76 -13.68 3.89
C ALA A 133 -1.24 -12.41 3.18
N LEU A 134 -1.98 -12.50 2.06
CA LEU A 134 -2.50 -11.35 1.33
C LEU A 134 -3.20 -10.30 2.23
N PRO A 135 -4.02 -10.67 3.25
CA PRO A 135 -4.57 -9.69 4.18
C PRO A 135 -3.50 -8.85 4.89
N ALA A 136 -2.39 -9.45 5.32
CA ALA A 136 -1.31 -8.69 5.97
C ALA A 136 -0.68 -7.67 5.01
N ASN A 137 -0.49 -8.09 3.77
CA ASN A 137 0.10 -7.27 2.72
C ASN A 137 -0.81 -6.08 2.34
N LEU A 138 -2.13 -6.25 2.38
CA LEU A 138 -3.09 -5.15 2.21
C LEU A 138 -3.03 -4.11 3.34
N PHE A 139 -2.49 -4.45 4.50
CA PHE A 139 -2.20 -3.51 5.60
C PHE A 139 -0.79 -2.90 5.50
N GLY A 140 0.00 -3.30 4.49
CA GLY A 140 1.35 -2.83 4.30
C GLY A 140 2.37 -3.41 5.28
N LEU A 141 2.12 -4.62 5.77
CA LEU A 141 2.99 -5.34 6.70
C LEU A 141 3.32 -6.71 6.15
N HIS A 142 4.55 -7.17 6.41
CA HIS A 142 4.86 -8.59 6.26
C HIS A 142 4.09 -9.38 7.33
N TYR A 143 3.66 -10.60 7.01
CA TYR A 143 2.85 -11.42 7.91
C TYR A 143 3.58 -11.82 9.21
N SER A 144 4.92 -11.75 9.25
CA SER A 144 5.69 -11.90 10.51
C SER A 144 5.63 -10.68 11.43
N GLU A 145 5.19 -9.52 10.94
CA GLU A 145 5.03 -8.30 11.73
C GLU A 145 3.57 -7.96 12.00
N HIS A 146 2.66 -8.60 11.26
CA HIS A 146 1.23 -8.36 11.38
C HIS A 146 0.64 -9.04 12.62
N ASP A 147 -0.14 -8.32 13.41
CA ASP A 147 -0.85 -8.84 14.57
C ASP A 147 -1.78 -9.98 14.16
N ALA A 148 -1.69 -11.11 14.87
CA ALA A 148 -2.43 -12.34 14.57
C ALA A 148 -3.95 -12.15 14.65
N ALA A 149 -4.45 -11.38 15.62
CA ALA A 149 -5.88 -11.16 15.79
C ALA A 149 -6.43 -10.20 14.74
N VAL A 150 -5.71 -9.12 14.39
CA VAL A 150 -6.10 -8.27 13.25
C VAL A 150 -6.02 -9.07 11.96
N PHE A 151 -4.99 -9.89 11.78
CA PHE A 151 -4.82 -10.73 10.59
C PHE A 151 -5.97 -11.71 10.42
N VAL A 152 -6.36 -12.40 11.49
CA VAL A 152 -7.53 -13.28 11.48
C VAL A 152 -8.76 -12.46 11.09
N MET A 153 -9.05 -11.34 11.75
CA MET A 153 -10.20 -10.50 11.41
C MET A 153 -10.18 -9.96 9.96
N ALA A 154 -9.02 -9.58 9.45
CA ALA A 154 -8.85 -9.13 8.07
C ALA A 154 -9.02 -10.28 7.07
N SER A 155 -8.50 -11.46 7.38
CA SER A 155 -8.70 -12.68 6.60
C SER A 155 -10.19 -13.01 6.48
N LEU A 156 -10.98 -12.73 7.51
CA LEU A 156 -12.41 -12.98 7.51
C LEU A 156 -13.19 -12.09 6.52
N LEU A 157 -12.61 -10.96 6.04
CA LEU A 157 -13.17 -10.19 4.91
C LEU A 157 -13.10 -10.96 3.58
N PHE A 158 -12.28 -12.02 3.50
CA PHE A 158 -12.21 -12.97 2.40
C PHE A 158 -13.15 -14.17 2.62
N HIS A 159 -13.72 -14.31 3.81
CA HIS A 159 -14.55 -15.44 4.24
C HIS A 159 -16.03 -15.03 4.34
N VAL A 160 -16.44 -14.07 3.52
CA VAL A 160 -17.81 -13.60 3.52
C VAL A 160 -18.69 -14.71 2.92
N PRO A 161 -19.84 -15.06 3.53
CA PRO A 161 -20.79 -15.97 2.89
C PRO A 161 -21.11 -15.50 1.47
N ASP A 162 -21.31 -16.43 0.54
CA ASP A 162 -21.59 -16.23 -0.91
C ASP A 162 -22.66 -15.16 -1.20
N SER A 163 -23.48 -14.84 -0.20
CA SER A 163 -24.55 -13.85 -0.24
C SER A 163 -24.14 -12.40 0.04
N SER A 164 -22.86 -12.06 0.30
CA SER A 164 -22.55 -10.82 1.04
C SER A 164 -21.48 -9.86 0.48
N VAL A 165 -21.06 -9.95 -0.78
CA VAL A 165 -20.18 -8.93 -1.38
C VAL A 165 -20.94 -8.09 -2.42
N TYR A 166 -21.10 -6.80 -2.13
CA TYR A 166 -21.82 -5.85 -3.00
C TYR A 166 -20.99 -4.61 -3.30
N TYR A 167 -21.16 -4.10 -4.51
CA TYR A 167 -20.67 -2.80 -4.94
C TYR A 167 -21.83 -1.79 -4.99
N PRO A 168 -21.71 -0.60 -4.36
CA PRO A 168 -22.69 0.47 -4.56
C PRO A 168 -22.50 1.08 -5.95
N ILE A 169 -23.49 0.94 -6.84
CA ILE A 169 -23.46 1.54 -8.18
C ILE A 169 -23.23 3.06 -8.06
N GLY A 170 -22.22 3.62 -8.71
CA GLY A 170 -21.72 4.99 -8.53
C GLY A 170 -20.62 5.13 -7.47
N GLY A 171 -20.13 4.03 -6.91
CA GLY A 171 -18.96 3.95 -6.04
C GLY A 171 -19.08 4.71 -4.72
N SER A 172 -17.92 5.14 -4.20
CA SER A 172 -17.81 5.89 -2.93
C SER A 172 -18.51 7.25 -2.96
N GLY A 173 -18.88 7.77 -4.13
CA GLY A 173 -19.69 8.99 -4.29
C GLY A 173 -21.04 8.93 -3.56
N LYS A 174 -21.50 7.73 -3.17
CA LYS A 174 -22.69 7.53 -2.33
C LYS A 174 -22.57 8.07 -0.91
N ALA A 175 -21.39 8.50 -0.46
CA ALA A 175 -21.26 9.31 0.75
C ALA A 175 -22.17 10.57 0.72
N LYS A 176 -22.45 11.14 -0.47
CA LYS A 176 -23.42 12.24 -0.62
C LYS A 176 -24.85 11.85 -0.23
N ILE A 177 -25.23 10.59 -0.41
CA ILE A 177 -26.54 10.07 0.02
C ILE A 177 -26.59 9.97 1.55
N LEU A 178 -25.51 9.51 2.19
CA LEU A 178 -25.40 9.49 3.65
C LEU A 178 -25.54 10.90 4.23
N ALA A 179 -24.83 11.88 3.64
CA ALA A 179 -24.95 13.28 4.04
C ALA A 179 -26.37 13.81 3.86
N LYS A 180 -27.04 13.47 2.76
CA LYS A 180 -28.45 13.84 2.55
C LYS A 180 -29.36 13.19 3.60
N CYS A 181 -29.24 11.90 3.87
CA CYS A 181 -30.05 11.24 4.89
C CYS A 181 -29.82 11.87 6.26
N PHE A 182 -28.57 12.23 6.60
CA PHE A 182 -28.26 12.92 7.85
C PHE A 182 -29.04 14.24 7.96
N CYS A 183 -29.05 15.05 6.90
CA CYS A 183 -29.84 16.29 6.86
C CYS A 183 -31.36 16.04 6.89
N ASP A 184 -31.84 15.01 6.17
CA ASP A 184 -33.26 14.64 6.16
C ASP A 184 -33.75 14.21 7.57
N ASN A 185 -32.85 13.72 8.43
CA ASN A 185 -33.10 13.40 9.84
C ASN A 185 -32.87 14.60 10.79
N GLY A 186 -32.80 15.84 10.27
CA GLY A 186 -32.65 17.05 11.08
C GLY A 186 -31.19 17.43 11.40
N GLY A 187 -30.21 16.69 10.87
CA GLY A 187 -28.80 17.01 11.03
C GLY A 187 -28.38 18.28 10.27
N GLY A 188 -27.46 19.06 10.86
CA GLY A 188 -26.85 20.21 10.19
C GLY A 188 -25.44 19.90 9.68
N LEU A 189 -25.15 20.21 8.41
CA LEU A 189 -23.84 19.99 7.80
C LEU A 189 -23.14 21.31 7.46
N SER A 190 -21.97 21.53 8.05
CA SER A 190 -21.09 22.66 7.71
C SER A 190 -19.89 22.16 6.90
N LEU A 191 -19.85 22.49 5.61
CA LEU A 191 -18.73 22.16 4.72
C LEU A 191 -17.71 23.30 4.71
N GLN A 192 -16.46 23.00 4.34
CA GLN A 192 -15.40 24.01 4.21
C GLN A 192 -15.19 24.84 5.50
N THR A 193 -15.48 24.23 6.65
CA THR A 193 -15.39 24.85 7.97
C THR A 193 -14.44 24.00 8.81
N HIS A 194 -13.25 24.52 9.08
CA HIS A 194 -12.21 23.80 9.81
C HIS A 194 -12.43 23.95 11.31
N VAL A 195 -12.34 22.86 12.09
CA VAL A 195 -12.37 22.91 13.55
C VAL A 195 -10.95 23.16 14.05
N ASP A 196 -10.70 24.31 14.69
CA ASP A 196 -9.35 24.69 15.15
C ASP A 196 -9.14 24.53 16.67
N GLY A 197 -10.17 24.12 17.41
CA GLY A 197 -10.06 23.82 18.83
C GLY A 197 -11.37 23.35 19.47
N ILE A 198 -11.28 22.80 20.67
CA ILE A 198 -12.38 22.47 21.55
C ILE A 198 -12.30 23.41 22.76
N THR A 199 -13.42 24.02 23.09
CA THR A 199 -13.53 24.90 24.27
C THR A 199 -14.00 24.10 25.48
N PHE A 200 -13.48 24.42 26.66
CA PHE A 200 -13.77 23.72 27.91
C PHE A 200 -14.26 24.69 28.99
N ASP A 201 -15.02 24.20 29.97
CA ASP A 201 -15.31 24.93 31.21
C ASP A 201 -14.24 24.73 32.28
N SER A 202 -14.45 25.38 33.43
CA SER A 202 -13.55 25.29 34.59
C SER A 202 -13.39 23.88 35.16
N ASN A 203 -14.32 22.96 34.86
CA ASN A 203 -14.29 21.56 35.29
C ASN A 203 -13.78 20.63 34.18
N VAL A 204 -13.19 21.20 33.11
CA VAL A 204 -12.65 20.47 31.95
C VAL A 204 -13.73 19.68 31.19
N SER A 205 -14.97 20.17 31.21
CA SER A 205 -16.06 19.65 30.38
C SER A 205 -16.06 20.39 29.04
N ALA A 206 -16.21 19.66 27.93
CA ALA A 206 -16.29 20.30 26.62
C ALA A 206 -17.56 21.17 26.51
N LYS A 207 -17.45 22.39 25.96
CA LYS A 207 -18.55 23.34 25.78
C LYS A 207 -18.88 23.65 24.34
N GLY A 208 -18.00 23.28 23.41
CA GLY A 208 -18.14 23.67 22.02
C GLY A 208 -16.85 23.52 21.24
N VAL A 209 -16.92 23.95 19.99
CA VAL A 209 -15.81 23.91 19.02
C VAL A 209 -15.52 25.31 18.49
N GLY A 210 -14.24 25.62 18.37
CA GLY A 210 -13.72 26.71 17.55
C GLY A 210 -13.77 26.33 16.08
N LEU A 211 -14.24 27.24 15.25
CA LEU A 211 -14.43 27.08 13.82
C LEU A 211 -13.68 28.19 13.10
N LYS A 212 -12.89 27.83 12.10
CA LYS A 212 -12.24 28.76 11.19
C LYS A 212 -12.76 28.55 9.78
N ASP A 213 -13.37 29.58 9.22
CA ASP A 213 -13.78 29.54 7.81
C ASP A 213 -12.60 29.80 6.87
N LYS A 214 -12.83 29.66 5.56
CA LYS A 214 -11.82 29.90 4.52
C LYS A 214 -11.28 31.33 4.49
N THR A 215 -12.00 32.30 5.04
CA THR A 215 -11.55 33.69 5.14
C THR A 215 -10.71 33.96 6.38
N GLY A 216 -10.57 32.95 7.26
CA GLY A 216 -9.83 33.02 8.50
C GLY A 216 -10.64 33.58 9.67
N ILE A 217 -11.95 33.83 9.50
CA ILE A 217 -12.80 34.31 10.58
C ILE A 217 -13.07 33.16 11.55
N SER A 218 -12.71 33.38 12.81
CA SER A 218 -12.98 32.45 13.90
C SER A 218 -14.40 32.65 14.44
N ARG A 219 -15.12 31.54 14.66
CA ARG A 219 -16.43 31.47 15.29
C ARG A 219 -16.43 30.34 16.31
N THR A 220 -17.31 30.42 17.31
CA THR A 220 -17.50 29.32 18.26
C THR A 220 -18.90 28.76 18.12
N LYS A 221 -19.02 27.43 18.17
CA LYS A 221 -20.31 26.76 18.24
C LYS A 221 -20.38 25.95 19.53
N THR A 222 -21.40 26.23 20.35
CA THR A 222 -21.63 25.49 21.59
C THR A 222 -22.20 24.10 21.32
N ALA A 223 -21.88 23.16 22.20
CA ALA A 223 -22.36 21.78 22.13
C ALA A 223 -22.38 21.15 23.53
N ASN A 224 -23.42 20.37 23.83
CA ASN A 224 -23.52 19.58 25.06
C ASN A 224 -22.59 18.35 25.03
N CYS A 225 -22.31 17.84 23.83
CA CYS A 225 -21.49 16.67 23.57
C CYS A 225 -20.72 16.86 22.26
N ILE A 226 -19.48 16.35 22.21
CA ILE A 226 -18.62 16.38 21.02
C ILE A 226 -18.18 14.96 20.68
N ILE A 227 -18.23 14.58 19.40
CA ILE A 227 -17.66 13.34 18.88
C ILE A 227 -16.50 13.71 17.96
N ASN A 228 -15.27 13.41 18.39
CA ASN A 228 -14.06 13.61 17.61
C ASN A 228 -13.89 12.48 16.57
N CYS A 229 -13.62 12.86 15.32
CA CYS A 229 -13.28 11.93 14.24
C CYS A 229 -11.82 12.04 13.77
N TYR A 230 -11.04 12.98 14.32
CA TYR A 230 -9.60 13.10 14.06
C TYR A 230 -8.81 12.02 14.80
N ASP A 231 -7.56 11.83 14.39
CA ASP A 231 -6.64 10.96 15.13
C ASP A 231 -6.33 11.51 16.52
N LEU A 232 -5.87 10.61 17.40
CA LEU A 232 -5.71 10.96 18.80
C LEU A 232 -4.63 12.02 19.03
N SER A 233 -3.55 11.99 18.24
CA SER A 233 -2.49 13.00 18.37
C SER A 233 -3.01 14.37 17.98
N THR A 234 -3.81 14.46 16.90
CA THR A 234 -4.50 15.72 16.54
C THR A 234 -5.44 16.20 17.67
N LEU A 235 -6.21 15.29 18.28
CA LEU A 235 -7.08 15.66 19.40
C LEU A 235 -6.29 16.25 20.57
N VAL A 236 -5.21 15.58 20.98
CA VAL A 236 -4.42 15.95 22.17
C VAL A 236 -3.55 17.18 21.91
N ASP A 237 -2.91 17.26 20.74
CA ASP A 237 -1.86 18.25 20.47
C ASP A 237 -2.39 19.54 19.84
N LYS A 238 -3.54 19.48 19.14
CA LYS A 238 -4.06 20.62 18.35
C LYS A 238 -5.43 21.09 18.80
N LEU A 239 -6.32 20.16 19.15
CA LEU A 239 -7.71 20.51 19.44
C LEU A 239 -7.97 20.81 20.92
N CYS A 240 -7.16 20.27 21.82
CA CYS A 240 -7.32 20.46 23.25
C CYS A 240 -6.14 21.24 23.85
N PRO A 241 -6.38 22.13 24.83
CA PRO A 241 -5.29 22.75 25.59
C PRO A 241 -4.39 21.73 26.30
N GLU A 242 -3.14 22.10 26.53
CA GLU A 242 -2.22 21.30 27.34
C GLU A 242 -2.78 21.04 28.75
N GLY A 243 -2.58 19.84 29.28
CA GLY A 243 -3.12 19.42 30.57
C GLY A 243 -4.59 18.98 30.59
N THR A 244 -5.30 19.04 29.44
CA THR A 244 -6.70 18.56 29.34
C THR A 244 -6.83 17.07 29.66
N PHE A 245 -5.86 16.25 29.22
CA PHE A 245 -5.90 14.80 29.38
C PHE A 245 -4.82 14.31 30.36
N PRO A 246 -5.05 13.18 31.06
CA PRO A 246 -4.02 12.54 31.86
C PRO A 246 -2.81 12.12 31.01
N ASP A 247 -1.60 12.18 31.58
CA ASP A 247 -0.34 11.81 30.91
C ASP A 247 -0.37 10.42 30.27
N SER A 248 -1.08 9.48 30.87
CA SER A 248 -1.23 8.12 30.32
C SER A 248 -1.97 8.10 28.98
N PHE A 249 -2.94 9.00 28.79
CA PHE A 249 -3.70 9.16 27.55
C PHE A 249 -2.90 9.92 26.50
N VAL A 250 -2.18 10.98 26.91
CA VAL A 250 -1.26 11.74 26.05
C VAL A 250 -0.14 10.84 25.53
N LYS A 251 0.57 10.15 26.43
CA LYS A 251 1.65 9.21 26.09
C LYS A 251 1.19 8.19 25.08
N LYS A 252 -0.02 7.67 25.26
CA LYS A 252 -0.61 6.70 24.35
C LYS A 252 -0.84 7.28 22.96
N ALA A 253 -1.31 8.51 22.83
CA ALA A 253 -1.43 9.19 21.53
C ALA A 253 -0.07 9.27 20.81
N HIS A 254 1.00 9.57 21.55
CA HIS A 254 2.34 9.77 20.98
C HIS A 254 3.12 8.48 20.73
N THR A 255 2.83 7.39 21.46
CA THR A 255 3.56 6.12 21.28
C THR A 255 2.97 5.22 20.19
N HIS A 256 1.74 5.47 19.74
CA HIS A 256 1.14 4.68 18.68
C HIS A 256 1.61 5.18 17.31
N ILE A 257 2.03 4.24 16.48
CA ILE A 257 2.56 4.43 15.14
C ILE A 257 1.38 4.39 14.17
N PRO A 258 1.15 5.46 13.40
CA PRO A 258 0.18 5.45 12.31
C PRO A 258 0.46 4.33 11.31
N GLY A 259 -0.59 3.76 10.75
CA GLY A 259 -0.49 2.80 9.66
C GLY A 259 0.16 3.41 8.41
N ARG A 260 0.54 2.55 7.47
CA ARG A 260 1.06 2.98 6.16
C ARG A 260 0.00 3.77 5.38
N SER A 261 0.45 4.51 4.39
CA SER A 261 -0.42 5.23 3.44
C SER A 261 -0.39 4.54 2.08
N LEU A 262 -0.94 5.20 1.06
CA LEU A 262 -1.04 4.69 -0.30
C LEU A 262 -0.49 5.70 -1.30
N VAL A 263 -0.01 5.20 -2.44
CA VAL A 263 -0.14 5.91 -3.71
C VAL A 263 -1.27 5.24 -4.48
N ALA A 264 -2.12 6.04 -5.12
CA ALA A 264 -3.24 5.56 -5.90
C ALA A 264 -3.36 6.31 -7.23
N ALA A 265 -3.87 5.64 -8.25
CA ALA A 265 -4.27 6.21 -9.52
C ALA A 265 -5.68 5.76 -9.91
N TRP A 266 -6.45 6.67 -10.51
CA TRP A 266 -7.69 6.40 -11.22
C TRP A 266 -7.51 6.84 -12.66
N VAL A 267 -7.73 5.92 -13.60
CA VAL A 267 -7.37 6.09 -15.01
C VAL A 267 -8.57 5.79 -15.89
N GLY A 268 -8.89 6.73 -16.76
CA GLY A 268 -9.83 6.54 -17.86
C GLY A 268 -9.07 6.13 -19.13
N LEU A 269 -9.50 5.05 -19.75
CA LEU A 269 -8.92 4.49 -20.96
C LEU A 269 -9.85 4.66 -22.16
N ASP A 270 -9.30 4.87 -23.35
CA ASP A 270 -10.05 4.92 -24.61
C ASP A 270 -10.39 3.53 -25.19
N ILE A 271 -10.11 2.47 -24.44
CA ILE A 271 -10.39 1.06 -24.77
C ILE A 271 -11.31 0.39 -23.76
N ASP A 272 -12.05 -0.61 -24.22
CA ASP A 272 -12.78 -1.56 -23.37
C ASP A 272 -11.87 -2.75 -23.05
N LEU A 273 -11.46 -2.88 -21.78
CA LEU A 273 -10.58 -3.94 -21.30
C LEU A 273 -11.18 -5.35 -21.50
N LYS A 274 -12.49 -5.47 -21.67
CA LYS A 274 -13.13 -6.76 -22.03
C LYS A 274 -12.68 -7.27 -23.39
N ASN A 275 -12.29 -6.40 -24.32
CA ASN A 275 -11.75 -6.77 -25.62
C ASN A 275 -10.32 -7.34 -25.52
N TYR A 276 -9.71 -7.28 -24.34
CA TYR A 276 -8.36 -7.77 -24.02
C TYR A 276 -8.41 -8.94 -23.02
N ASP A 277 -9.52 -9.69 -22.97
CA ASP A 277 -9.75 -10.81 -22.04
C ASP A 277 -9.68 -10.43 -20.54
N ILE A 278 -9.93 -9.14 -20.24
CA ILE A 278 -10.00 -8.61 -18.88
C ILE A 278 -11.46 -8.24 -18.58
N ALA A 279 -12.25 -9.27 -18.28
CA ALA A 279 -13.64 -9.12 -17.83
C ALA A 279 -13.78 -9.03 -16.31
N ASP A 280 -12.74 -9.38 -15.57
CA ASP A 280 -12.72 -9.38 -14.10
C ASP A 280 -12.61 -7.93 -13.57
N TYR A 281 -13.20 -7.68 -12.40
CA TYR A 281 -13.19 -6.33 -11.84
C TYR A 281 -12.03 -6.07 -10.89
N GLU A 282 -11.50 -7.09 -10.24
CA GLU A 282 -10.37 -6.97 -9.31
C GLU A 282 -9.33 -7.99 -9.74
N ILE A 283 -8.13 -7.51 -10.01
CA ILE A 283 -7.00 -8.33 -10.44
C ILE A 283 -5.88 -8.08 -9.45
N ILE A 284 -5.40 -9.17 -8.85
CA ILE A 284 -4.24 -9.15 -7.96
C ILE A 284 -3.13 -9.85 -8.71
N HIS A 285 -2.08 -9.11 -9.03
CA HIS A 285 -0.88 -9.64 -9.64
C HIS A 285 0.24 -9.69 -8.61
N ASN A 286 0.72 -10.88 -8.28
CA ASN A 286 1.82 -11.11 -7.36
C ASN A 286 3.09 -11.58 -8.08
N ASN A 287 4.23 -11.23 -7.54
CA ASN A 287 5.56 -11.66 -7.97
C ASN A 287 6.46 -11.87 -6.75
N ASN A 288 6.37 -13.05 -6.12
CA ASN A 288 7.21 -13.46 -4.99
C ASN A 288 7.22 -12.48 -3.79
N MET A 289 6.04 -11.99 -3.39
CA MET A 289 5.91 -10.90 -2.42
C MET A 289 6.45 -11.19 -1.03
N ASN A 290 6.08 -12.34 -0.47
CA ASN A 290 6.45 -12.66 0.90
C ASN A 290 7.96 -12.89 1.05
N GLU A 291 8.61 -13.50 0.05
CA GLU A 291 10.06 -13.69 0.07
C GLU A 291 10.79 -12.34 0.00
N GLN A 292 10.30 -11.40 -0.81
CA GLN A 292 10.90 -10.07 -0.93
C GLN A 292 10.68 -9.17 0.30
N MET A 293 9.60 -9.39 1.05
CA MET A 293 9.28 -8.61 2.26
C MET A 293 9.87 -9.18 3.56
N LYS A 294 10.46 -10.39 3.53
CA LYS A 294 10.85 -11.17 4.71
C LYS A 294 11.79 -10.45 5.69
N ASP A 295 12.69 -9.62 5.18
CA ASP A 295 13.74 -8.97 5.97
C ASP A 295 13.61 -7.44 6.05
N ASN A 296 12.44 -6.88 5.72
CA ASN A 296 12.21 -5.44 5.58
C ASN A 296 13.13 -4.72 4.56
N THR A 297 14.02 -5.45 3.89
CA THR A 297 14.98 -4.95 2.90
C THR A 297 14.28 -4.26 1.73
N LEU A 298 13.15 -4.81 1.26
CA LEU A 298 12.33 -4.16 0.25
C LEU A 298 11.73 -2.84 0.74
N ILE A 299 11.26 -2.79 1.99
CA ILE A 299 10.71 -1.56 2.59
C ILE A 299 11.82 -0.51 2.76
N GLU A 300 13.01 -0.92 3.20
CA GLU A 300 14.18 -0.06 3.28
C GLU A 300 14.65 0.40 1.89
N GLN A 301 14.65 -0.49 0.90
CA GLN A 301 14.98 -0.18 -0.48
C GLN A 301 14.03 0.88 -1.01
N ILE A 302 12.72 0.64 -0.95
CA ILE A 302 11.68 1.61 -1.32
C ILE A 302 11.88 2.92 -0.55
N ALA A 303 12.20 2.86 0.73
CA ALA A 303 12.42 4.06 1.52
C ALA A 303 13.66 4.85 1.08
N ARG A 304 14.70 4.18 0.59
CA ARG A 304 15.95 4.78 0.12
C ARG A 304 15.87 5.26 -1.33
N THR A 305 15.18 4.52 -2.20
CA THR A 305 15.17 4.74 -3.65
C THR A 305 13.91 5.45 -4.13
N ALA A 306 12.84 5.44 -3.33
CA ALA A 306 11.48 5.77 -3.74
C ALA A 306 10.98 4.94 -4.95
N ASP A 307 11.66 3.83 -5.26
CA ASP A 307 11.32 2.99 -6.39
C ASP A 307 10.24 1.99 -5.97
N TYR A 308 9.02 2.20 -6.44
CA TYR A 308 7.91 1.28 -6.19
C TYR A 308 7.75 0.25 -7.31
N SER A 309 8.51 0.33 -8.42
CA SER A 309 8.45 -0.70 -9.48
C SER A 309 8.83 -2.08 -8.95
N VAL A 310 9.69 -2.15 -7.94
CA VAL A 310 10.10 -3.38 -7.25
C VAL A 310 9.02 -3.97 -6.35
N LEU A 311 7.86 -3.31 -6.19
CA LEU A 311 6.79 -3.85 -5.40
C LEU A 311 6.26 -5.15 -6.04
N PRO A 312 6.23 -6.24 -5.28
CA PRO A 312 5.89 -7.56 -5.80
C PRO A 312 4.40 -7.71 -6.08
N THR A 313 3.56 -6.81 -5.57
CA THR A 313 2.11 -6.89 -5.74
C THR A 313 1.56 -5.66 -6.42
N SER A 314 0.73 -5.90 -7.44
CA SER A 314 -0.04 -4.89 -8.15
C SER A 314 -1.51 -5.24 -8.07
N ILE A 315 -2.33 -4.28 -7.67
CA ILE A 315 -3.79 -4.45 -7.64
C ILE A 315 -4.38 -3.56 -8.72
N ALA A 316 -5.22 -4.12 -9.57
CA ALA A 316 -5.99 -3.38 -10.55
C ALA A 316 -7.49 -3.61 -10.32
N THR A 317 -8.21 -2.52 -10.04
CA THR A 317 -9.68 -2.53 -9.98
C THR A 317 -10.23 -1.92 -11.26
N VAL A 318 -10.88 -2.72 -12.10
CA VAL A 318 -11.58 -2.29 -13.32
C VAL A 318 -13.03 -1.95 -12.98
N TYR A 319 -13.28 -0.70 -12.60
CA TYR A 319 -14.60 -0.23 -12.17
C TYR A 319 -15.66 -0.36 -13.27
N SER A 320 -15.29 -0.15 -14.53
CA SER A 320 -16.21 -0.27 -15.68
C SER A 320 -16.74 -1.69 -15.89
N ASN A 321 -16.04 -2.72 -15.39
CA ASN A 321 -16.52 -4.11 -15.40
C ASN A 321 -17.61 -4.35 -14.35
N ILE A 322 -17.62 -3.58 -13.26
CA ILE A 322 -18.68 -3.62 -12.24
C ILE A 322 -19.84 -2.71 -12.63
N ASP A 323 -19.53 -1.46 -12.96
CA ASP A 323 -20.47 -0.38 -13.17
C ASP A 323 -20.13 0.35 -14.48
N PRO A 324 -20.70 -0.09 -15.61
CA PRO A 324 -20.46 0.53 -16.91
C PRO A 324 -20.88 2.01 -16.98
N SER A 325 -21.64 2.53 -16.01
CA SER A 325 -22.05 3.93 -15.99
C SER A 325 -20.92 4.90 -15.60
N CYS A 326 -19.76 4.39 -15.17
CA CYS A 326 -18.62 5.24 -14.80
C CYS A 326 -17.81 5.77 -15.99
N CYS A 327 -18.06 5.27 -17.21
CA CYS A 327 -17.41 5.75 -18.44
C CYS A 327 -18.34 5.68 -19.66
N ARG A 328 -17.84 6.17 -20.79
CA ARG A 328 -18.50 6.06 -22.10
C ARG A 328 -18.46 4.60 -22.59
N PRO A 329 -19.45 4.15 -23.40
CA PRO A 329 -19.37 2.85 -24.07
C PRO A 329 -18.09 2.73 -24.91
N GLY A 330 -17.39 1.60 -24.83
CA GLY A 330 -16.11 1.38 -25.51
C GLY A 330 -14.87 1.84 -24.73
N ASN A 331 -15.05 2.46 -23.56
CA ASN A 331 -13.97 2.94 -22.69
C ASN A 331 -13.95 2.14 -21.37
N SER A 332 -12.85 2.26 -20.62
CA SER A 332 -12.70 1.63 -19.31
C SER A 332 -12.27 2.62 -18.24
N VAL A 333 -12.62 2.30 -16.99
CA VAL A 333 -12.05 2.95 -15.81
C VAL A 333 -11.34 1.90 -14.98
N ILE A 334 -10.03 2.09 -14.81
CA ILE A 334 -9.18 1.23 -14.00
C ILE A 334 -8.54 2.06 -12.89
N SER A 335 -8.35 1.47 -11.72
CA SER A 335 -7.56 2.07 -10.66
C SER A 335 -6.53 1.10 -10.14
N THR A 336 -5.39 1.64 -9.69
CA THR A 336 -4.39 0.89 -8.93
C THR A 336 -4.03 1.64 -7.67
N SER A 337 -3.55 0.90 -6.68
CA SER A 337 -2.94 1.49 -5.51
C SER A 337 -1.88 0.56 -4.94
N PHE A 338 -0.85 1.15 -4.34
CA PHE A 338 0.14 0.41 -3.59
C PHE A 338 0.49 1.09 -2.28
N ILE A 339 0.98 0.27 -1.35
CA ILE A 339 1.39 0.71 -0.02
C ILE A 339 2.61 1.62 -0.11
N ALA A 340 2.55 2.72 0.62
CA ALA A 340 3.56 3.75 0.63
C ALA A 340 3.84 4.25 2.06
N SER A 341 5.11 4.63 2.30
CA SER A 341 5.53 5.26 3.55
C SER A 341 5.41 6.77 3.42
N TYR A 342 4.73 7.43 4.36
CA TYR A 342 4.58 8.89 4.35
C TYR A 342 5.93 9.62 4.35
N ASP A 343 6.87 9.19 5.18
CA ASP A 343 8.16 9.86 5.38
C ASP A 343 8.99 9.89 4.11
N VAL A 344 8.86 8.87 3.25
CA VAL A 344 9.52 8.86 1.94
C VAL A 344 9.02 10.04 1.12
N PHE A 345 7.71 10.23 1.02
CA PHE A 345 7.15 11.36 0.26
C PHE A 345 7.34 12.70 0.95
N ALA A 346 7.41 12.76 2.28
CA ALA A 346 7.69 13.99 2.99
C ALA A 346 9.14 14.48 2.77
N ASN A 347 10.09 13.54 2.66
CA ASN A 347 11.52 13.84 2.61
C ASN A 347 12.14 13.80 1.19
N THR A 348 11.41 13.34 0.18
CA THR A 348 11.90 13.22 -1.21
C THR A 348 11.34 14.28 -2.17
N LEU A 349 10.65 15.30 -1.64
CA LEU A 349 10.26 16.47 -2.43
C LEU A 349 11.48 17.37 -2.66
N GLU A 350 11.81 17.63 -3.93
CA GLU A 350 12.65 18.79 -4.27
C GLU A 350 11.85 20.09 -4.09
N GLU A 351 12.55 21.23 -4.01
CA GLU A 351 12.01 22.57 -3.72
C GLU A 351 10.85 23.01 -4.66
N ASP A 352 10.69 22.35 -5.83
CA ASP A 352 9.64 22.65 -6.82
C ASP A 352 8.44 21.68 -6.82
N GLY A 353 8.49 20.59 -6.04
CA GLY A 353 7.43 19.59 -5.94
C GLY A 353 7.15 18.75 -7.19
N GLN A 354 7.98 18.82 -8.25
CA GLN A 354 7.69 18.21 -9.56
C GLN A 354 8.21 16.78 -9.72
N ARG A 355 9.36 16.45 -9.12
CA ARG A 355 10.01 15.14 -9.30
C ARG A 355 9.16 13.97 -8.80
N GLY A 356 8.34 14.19 -7.77
CA GLY A 356 7.44 13.17 -7.22
C GLY A 356 6.38 12.68 -8.21
N ARG A 357 5.66 13.61 -8.87
CA ARG A 357 4.44 13.25 -9.63
C ARG A 357 4.69 12.44 -10.90
N LYS A 358 5.72 12.81 -11.68
CA LYS A 358 6.02 12.11 -12.94
C LYS A 358 6.50 10.68 -12.70
N TYR A 359 7.39 10.49 -11.74
CA TYR A 359 7.92 9.18 -11.37
C TYR A 359 6.84 8.25 -10.77
N GLN A 360 5.94 8.81 -9.96
CA GLN A 360 4.75 8.09 -9.48
C GLN A 360 3.84 7.63 -10.62
N LEU A 361 3.64 8.48 -11.64
CA LEU A 361 2.78 8.18 -12.78
C LEU A 361 3.30 6.97 -13.56
N GLU A 362 4.59 6.98 -13.89
CA GLU A 362 5.25 5.90 -14.65
C GLU A 362 5.15 4.57 -13.91
N GLN A 363 5.41 4.56 -12.59
CA GLN A 363 5.27 3.36 -11.76
C GLN A 363 3.81 2.89 -11.67
N LEU A 364 2.85 3.79 -11.47
CA LEU A 364 1.42 3.43 -11.41
C LEU A 364 0.95 2.78 -12.71
N VAL A 365 1.37 3.35 -13.85
CA VAL A 365 1.08 2.78 -15.18
C VAL A 365 1.74 1.42 -15.34
N GLU A 366 3.00 1.26 -14.98
CA GLU A 366 3.69 -0.04 -15.01
C GLU A 366 2.96 -1.09 -14.14
N HIS A 367 2.54 -0.72 -12.94
CA HIS A 367 1.77 -1.59 -12.05
C HIS A 367 0.45 -2.05 -12.69
N MET A 368 -0.28 -1.15 -13.34
CA MET A 368 -1.51 -1.51 -14.06
C MET A 368 -1.20 -2.37 -15.29
N SER A 369 -0.15 -2.05 -16.04
CA SER A 369 0.30 -2.84 -17.19
C SER A 369 0.64 -4.27 -16.78
N ARG A 370 1.35 -4.47 -15.66
CA ARG A 370 1.65 -5.81 -15.13
C ARG A 370 0.38 -6.56 -14.71
N ALA A 371 -0.52 -5.90 -14.00
CA ALA A 371 -1.76 -6.52 -13.54
C ALA A 371 -2.69 -6.91 -14.70
N THR A 372 -2.81 -6.04 -15.69
CA THR A 372 -3.66 -6.26 -16.88
C THR A 372 -3.01 -7.22 -17.88
N GLY A 373 -1.69 -7.14 -18.05
CA GLY A 373 -0.95 -7.75 -19.15
C GLY A 373 -0.85 -6.85 -20.40
N ILE A 374 -1.29 -5.59 -20.31
CA ILE A 374 -1.31 -4.64 -21.44
C ILE A 374 -0.04 -3.78 -21.40
N VAL A 375 0.86 -4.03 -22.33
CA VAL A 375 2.21 -3.42 -22.38
C VAL A 375 2.15 -1.95 -22.82
N ASP A 376 1.18 -1.60 -23.66
CA ASP A 376 0.94 -0.27 -24.24
C ASP A 376 -0.19 0.49 -23.54
N LEU A 377 -0.52 0.13 -22.29
CA LEU A 377 -1.62 0.74 -21.53
C LEU A 377 -1.51 2.27 -21.45
N ALA A 378 -0.28 2.79 -21.42
CA ALA A 378 0.01 4.23 -21.40
C ALA A 378 -0.58 4.98 -22.60
N ASP A 379 -0.57 4.35 -23.79
CA ASP A 379 -1.02 4.95 -25.04
C ASP A 379 -2.55 5.09 -25.08
N HIS A 380 -3.25 4.37 -24.20
CA HIS A 380 -4.70 4.36 -24.08
C HIS A 380 -5.24 5.31 -22.99
N ILE A 381 -4.37 6.02 -22.27
CA ILE A 381 -4.79 6.88 -21.16
C ILE A 381 -5.38 8.19 -21.68
N GLU A 382 -6.69 8.40 -21.50
CA GLU A 382 -7.35 9.68 -21.77
C GLU A 382 -7.23 10.62 -20.56
N VAL A 383 -7.32 10.08 -19.35
CA VAL A 383 -7.29 10.84 -18.10
C VAL A 383 -6.68 10.01 -16.99
N ILE A 384 -5.88 10.65 -16.15
CA ILE A 384 -5.29 10.04 -14.96
C ILE A 384 -5.34 11.02 -13.79
N GLU A 385 -5.88 10.58 -12.67
CA GLU A 385 -5.85 11.29 -11.40
C GLU A 385 -5.09 10.46 -10.38
N THR A 386 -4.18 11.09 -9.64
CA THR A 386 -3.31 10.41 -8.68
C THR A 386 -3.42 11.00 -7.27
N ALA A 387 -3.20 10.15 -6.27
CA ALA A 387 -3.09 10.54 -4.87
C ALA A 387 -1.84 9.92 -4.25
N THR A 388 -1.19 10.69 -3.38
CA THR A 388 0.00 10.30 -2.61
C THR A 388 -0.28 10.37 -1.11
N PRO A 389 0.62 9.88 -0.24
CA PRO A 389 0.47 10.04 1.20
C PRO A 389 0.26 11.51 1.65
N LEU A 390 0.89 12.46 0.95
CA LEU A 390 0.71 13.89 1.17
C LEU A 390 -0.70 14.35 0.77
N THR A 391 -1.24 13.79 -0.30
CA THR A 391 -2.62 14.05 -0.74
C THR A 391 -3.61 13.56 0.30
N PHE A 392 -3.45 12.31 0.78
CA PHE A 392 -4.29 11.76 1.85
C PHE A 392 -4.19 12.61 3.12
N LYS A 393 -2.98 12.96 3.57
CA LYS A 393 -2.78 13.84 4.74
C LYS A 393 -3.47 15.20 4.56
N ARG A 394 -3.37 15.81 3.37
CA ARG A 394 -3.98 17.11 3.09
C ARG A 394 -5.51 17.06 3.09
N TYR A 395 -6.11 15.99 2.55
CA TYR A 395 -7.56 15.90 2.40
C TYR A 395 -8.28 15.38 3.64
N THR A 396 -7.66 14.50 4.41
CA THR A 396 -8.31 13.84 5.56
C THR A 396 -7.71 14.25 6.90
N GLU A 397 -6.56 14.93 6.90
CA GLU A 397 -5.76 15.26 8.09
C GLU A 397 -5.30 14.07 8.93
N ASN A 398 -5.57 12.83 8.49
CA ASN A 398 -5.11 11.61 9.14
C ASN A 398 -3.59 11.63 9.34
N SER A 399 -3.11 11.32 10.55
CA SER A 399 -1.67 11.15 10.83
C SER A 399 -0.99 10.25 9.79
N SER A 400 0.11 10.75 9.22
CA SER A 400 0.87 10.16 8.11
C SER A 400 0.05 9.79 6.85
N GLY A 401 -1.12 10.39 6.65
CA GLY A 401 -2.01 10.02 5.55
C GLY A 401 -2.51 8.57 5.63
N SER A 402 -2.56 7.98 6.84
CA SER A 402 -2.97 6.59 7.04
C SER A 402 -4.41 6.34 6.56
N PHE A 403 -4.59 5.23 5.83
CA PHE A 403 -5.88 4.82 5.26
C PHE A 403 -6.62 3.79 6.12
N LEU A 404 -5.96 3.17 7.11
CA LEU A 404 -6.56 2.17 8.02
C LEU A 404 -6.32 2.47 9.51
N GLY A 405 -5.93 3.71 9.85
CA GLY A 405 -5.71 4.10 11.25
C GLY A 405 -4.32 3.72 11.76
N TRP A 406 -4.24 3.00 12.89
CA TRP A 406 -2.98 2.61 13.51
C TRP A 406 -2.35 1.39 12.83
N MET A 407 -1.03 1.25 12.93
CA MET A 407 -0.30 0.10 12.38
C MET A 407 -0.68 -1.20 13.14
N ALA A 408 -1.02 -2.26 12.41
CA ALA A 408 -1.51 -3.52 13.00
C ALA A 408 -0.38 -4.47 13.44
N THR A 409 0.46 -4.06 14.39
CA THR A 409 1.54 -4.92 14.94
C THR A 409 1.20 -5.49 16.31
N PRO A 410 1.75 -6.67 16.69
CA PRO A 410 1.52 -7.27 18.01
C PRO A 410 1.88 -6.37 19.20
N ARG A 411 2.81 -5.40 18.99
CA ARG A 411 3.22 -4.43 20.00
C ARG A 411 2.11 -3.41 20.31
N GLN A 412 1.34 -3.00 19.30
CA GLN A 412 0.19 -2.11 19.47
C GLN A 412 -1.08 -2.88 19.85
N GLY A 413 -1.16 -4.14 19.39
CA GLY A 413 -2.19 -5.13 19.68
C GLY A 413 -3.53 -4.85 18.98
N ALA A 414 -4.16 -5.90 18.46
CA ALA A 414 -5.39 -5.81 17.65
C ALA A 414 -6.57 -5.01 18.24
N PHE A 415 -6.69 -5.05 19.57
CA PHE A 415 -7.84 -4.51 20.29
C PHE A 415 -7.40 -3.64 21.47
N SER A 416 -6.10 -3.42 21.62
CA SER A 416 -5.56 -2.53 22.62
C SER A 416 -5.42 -1.14 22.02
N SER A 417 -6.43 -0.31 22.27
CA SER A 417 -6.36 0.50 23.47
C SER A 417 -7.37 1.65 23.41
N PHE A 418 -7.91 2.00 22.25
CA PHE A 418 -8.75 3.19 22.10
C PHE A 418 -10.23 2.85 22.20
N SER A 419 -10.95 3.65 22.96
CA SER A 419 -12.39 3.54 23.15
C SER A 419 -13.04 4.76 22.52
N SER A 420 -14.31 4.63 22.12
CA SER A 420 -15.15 5.78 21.83
C SER A 420 -15.30 6.73 23.04
N ARG A 421 -14.94 6.29 24.26
CA ARG A 421 -14.82 7.17 25.44
C ARG A 421 -13.44 7.80 25.54
N THR A 422 -13.39 9.10 25.81
CA THR A 422 -12.19 9.77 26.30
C THR A 422 -12.24 9.92 27.82
N PRO A 423 -11.13 10.35 28.47
CA PRO A 423 -11.16 10.77 29.87
C PRO A 423 -12.11 11.94 30.16
N ILE A 424 -12.50 12.72 29.14
CA ILE A 424 -13.46 13.81 29.27
C ILE A 424 -14.86 13.26 28.98
N HIS A 425 -15.75 13.41 29.95
CA HIS A 425 -17.01 12.65 30.02
C HIS A 425 -18.01 12.95 28.87
N ASN A 426 -17.94 14.14 28.26
CA ASN A 426 -18.79 14.57 27.15
C ASN A 426 -18.03 14.78 25.84
N LEU A 427 -16.80 14.25 25.76
CA LEU A 427 -16.00 14.20 24.55
C LEU A 427 -15.76 12.73 24.20
N PHE A 428 -16.33 12.32 23.07
CA PHE A 428 -16.26 10.96 22.55
C PHE A 428 -15.44 10.91 21.27
N GLN A 429 -15.20 9.71 20.76
CA GLN A 429 -14.45 9.49 19.54
C GLN A 429 -15.17 8.50 18.63
N ALA A 430 -15.02 8.67 17.32
CA ALA A 430 -15.44 7.74 16.29
C ALA A 430 -14.42 7.70 15.14
N GLY A 431 -14.51 6.71 14.27
CA GLY A 431 -13.64 6.60 13.09
C GLY A 431 -12.64 5.46 13.14
N GLN A 432 -11.65 5.54 12.25
CA GLN A 432 -10.70 4.44 11.96
C GLN A 432 -9.62 4.26 13.04
N TRP A 433 -9.53 5.17 14.01
CA TRP A 433 -8.49 5.20 15.04
C TRP A 433 -8.84 4.37 16.29
N LEU A 434 -10.01 3.72 16.30
CA LEU A 434 -10.59 3.03 17.46
C LEU A 434 -10.60 1.49 17.35
N GLY A 435 -9.90 0.92 16.35
CA GLY A 435 -9.87 -0.53 16.14
C GLY A 435 -9.60 -0.88 14.69
N ILE A 436 -10.47 -1.69 14.09
CA ILE A 436 -10.35 -2.08 12.69
C ILE A 436 -10.78 -0.91 11.80
N GLY A 437 -9.91 -0.48 10.90
CA GLY A 437 -10.21 0.56 9.91
C GLY A 437 -11.21 0.12 8.83
N GLY A 438 -11.30 0.90 7.75
CA GLY A 438 -12.20 0.61 6.63
C GLY A 438 -13.66 0.97 6.92
N VAL A 439 -14.50 0.91 5.87
CA VAL A 439 -15.89 1.42 5.92
C VAL A 439 -16.71 0.76 7.02
N GLN A 440 -16.63 -0.56 7.15
CA GLN A 440 -17.38 -1.30 8.17
C GLN A 440 -16.95 -0.91 9.59
N GLY A 441 -15.65 -0.90 9.86
CA GLY A 441 -15.12 -0.58 11.19
C GLY A 441 -15.44 0.85 11.62
N VAL A 442 -15.36 1.80 10.69
CA VAL A 442 -15.74 3.22 10.91
C VAL A 442 -17.24 3.37 11.19
N MET A 443 -18.11 2.66 10.46
CA MET A 443 -19.55 2.72 10.72
C MET A 443 -19.89 2.14 12.10
N LEU A 444 -19.27 1.01 12.47
CA LEU A 444 -19.47 0.40 13.80
C LEU A 444 -18.98 1.33 14.93
N SER A 445 -17.83 1.98 14.77
CA SER A 445 -17.33 2.92 15.78
C SER A 445 -18.19 4.17 15.89
N GLY A 446 -18.82 4.62 14.80
CA GLY A 446 -19.83 5.68 14.82
C GLY A 446 -21.09 5.29 15.61
N ILE A 447 -21.59 4.06 15.41
CA ILE A 447 -22.73 3.54 16.19
C ILE A 447 -22.36 3.47 17.68
N GLU A 448 -21.20 2.94 18.04
CA GLU A 448 -20.76 2.87 19.44
C GLU A 448 -20.67 4.26 20.08
N ALA A 449 -20.03 5.22 19.39
CA ALA A 449 -19.92 6.59 19.87
C ALA A 449 -21.30 7.25 20.06
N SER A 450 -22.23 7.03 19.11
CA SER A 450 -23.59 7.57 19.20
C SER A 450 -24.36 7.02 20.40
N ASN A 451 -24.29 5.70 20.65
CA ASN A 451 -24.96 5.09 21.80
C ASN A 451 -24.41 5.62 23.13
N ILE A 452 -23.10 5.83 23.20
CA ILE A 452 -22.45 6.40 24.39
C ILE A 452 -22.89 7.84 24.61
N ALA A 453 -22.94 8.65 23.56
CA ALA A 453 -23.37 10.04 23.60
C ALA A 453 -24.84 10.17 24.00
N LEU A 454 -25.73 9.35 23.43
CA LEU A 454 -27.15 9.33 23.78
C LEU A 454 -27.37 9.05 25.27
N ARG A 455 -26.70 8.02 25.82
CA ARG A 455 -26.77 7.72 27.26
C ARG A 455 -26.20 8.80 28.17
N TYR A 456 -25.34 9.67 27.63
CA TYR A 456 -24.83 10.81 28.37
C TYR A 456 -25.86 11.95 28.36
N LEU A 457 -26.46 12.24 27.21
CA LEU A 457 -27.52 13.24 27.07
C LEU A 457 -28.76 12.89 27.89
N GLU A 458 -29.22 11.63 27.85
CA GLU A 458 -30.34 11.14 28.66
C GLU A 458 -30.10 11.39 30.17
N ARG A 459 -28.87 11.18 30.64
CA ARG A 459 -28.51 11.46 32.04
C ARG A 459 -28.50 12.94 32.38
N LEU A 460 -28.07 13.79 31.45
CA LEU A 460 -28.15 15.24 31.64
C LEU A 460 -29.59 15.72 31.73
N ASP A 461 -30.48 15.16 30.91
CA ASP A 461 -31.91 15.49 30.95
C ASP A 461 -32.53 15.05 32.28
N GLU A 462 -32.24 13.83 32.75
CA GLU A 462 -32.66 13.33 34.07
C GLU A 462 -32.15 14.19 35.24
N GLU A 463 -30.88 14.63 35.19
CA GLU A 463 -30.29 15.51 36.21
C GLU A 463 -30.89 16.93 36.19
N SER A 464 -31.20 17.47 35.01
CA SER A 464 -31.88 18.76 34.83
C SER A 464 -33.32 18.72 35.36
N GLU A 465 -34.06 17.64 35.06
CA GLU A 465 -35.40 17.42 35.60
C GLU A 465 -35.39 17.26 37.13
N ALA A 466 -34.40 16.56 37.70
CA ALA A 466 -34.27 16.35 39.14
C ALA A 466 -33.86 17.62 39.93
N THR A 467 -33.14 18.55 39.29
CA THR A 467 -32.67 19.81 39.92
C THR A 467 -33.63 20.97 39.75
N GLY A 468 -34.72 20.81 38.98
CA GLY A 468 -35.77 21.82 38.80
C GLY A 468 -35.41 22.97 37.86
N GLU A 469 -34.25 22.93 37.21
CA GLU A 469 -33.85 23.89 36.16
C GLU A 469 -34.44 23.48 34.81
N THR A 470 -35.76 23.57 34.65
CA THR A 470 -36.39 23.53 33.32
C THR A 470 -36.37 24.92 32.70
N ALA A 471 -35.31 25.21 31.93
CA ALA A 471 -35.38 26.23 30.90
C ALA A 471 -36.07 25.62 29.66
N LEU A 472 -37.21 26.18 29.29
CA LEU A 472 -37.97 25.90 28.06
C LEU A 472 -37.06 25.56 26.85
N ALA A 473 -37.06 24.30 26.41
CA ALA A 473 -36.68 23.91 25.05
C ALA A 473 -37.45 22.64 24.62
N ALA A 474 -38.64 22.86 24.07
CA ALA A 474 -39.47 22.06 23.16
C ALA A 474 -39.21 20.53 22.98
N SER A 475 -40.14 19.74 23.52
CA SER A 475 -40.84 18.56 22.95
C SER A 475 -40.03 17.44 22.26
N PHE A 476 -39.93 16.26 22.88
CA PHE A 476 -40.79 15.08 22.60
C PHE A 476 -40.51 13.92 23.59
N THR A 477 -41.60 13.25 24.00
CA THR A 477 -41.80 12.38 25.17
C THR A 477 -41.29 10.92 25.07
N SER A 478 -40.70 10.46 26.19
CA SER A 478 -40.87 9.19 26.96
C SER A 478 -40.50 7.84 26.32
N THR A 479 -39.90 6.86 27.02
CA THR A 479 -40.27 6.35 28.37
C THR A 479 -39.16 5.45 28.98
N SER A 480 -38.69 5.80 30.21
CA SER A 480 -38.52 4.99 31.45
C SER A 480 -37.82 3.59 31.41
N THR A 481 -37.02 3.09 32.37
CA THR A 481 -36.83 3.40 33.81
C THR A 481 -35.72 2.52 34.46
N PHE A 482 -35.09 3.07 35.52
CA PHE A 482 -34.78 2.46 36.85
C PHE A 482 -33.43 1.77 37.24
N ILE A 483 -32.80 2.42 38.25
CA ILE A 483 -32.19 1.93 39.53
C ILE A 483 -30.66 1.75 39.66
N THR A 484 -30.04 2.84 40.17
CA THR A 484 -29.27 3.01 41.44
C THR A 484 -28.63 1.80 42.16
N GLN A 485 -27.34 1.89 42.54
CA GLN A 485 -26.84 2.39 43.85
C GLN A 485 -25.40 1.88 44.16
N GLN A 486 -24.51 2.83 44.54
CA GLN A 486 -23.46 2.79 45.60
C GLN A 486 -22.37 1.69 45.54
N GLN A 487 -21.10 1.92 45.89
CA GLN A 487 -20.57 2.71 47.02
C GLN A 487 -19.05 2.93 46.90
N HIS A 488 -18.60 4.07 47.42
CA HIS A 488 -17.21 4.47 47.65
C HIS A 488 -16.48 3.59 48.68
N VAL A 489 -15.17 3.38 48.49
CA VAL A 489 -14.18 3.43 49.59
C VAL A 489 -12.84 4.00 49.07
N GLN A 490 -12.47 5.17 49.58
CA GLN A 490 -11.11 5.72 49.55
C GLN A 490 -10.20 4.94 50.52
N ARG A 491 -8.91 4.80 50.20
CA ARG A 491 -7.84 5.17 51.14
C ARG A 491 -6.47 5.32 50.47
N ASN A 492 -5.88 6.46 50.79
CA ASN A 492 -4.49 6.89 50.59
C ASN A 492 -3.47 5.89 51.13
N ILE A 493 -2.22 5.96 50.66
CA ILE A 493 -1.05 6.38 51.49
C ILE A 493 0.29 6.25 50.70
N HIS A 494 0.99 7.39 50.66
CA HIS A 494 2.44 7.67 50.69
C HIS A 494 3.39 7.50 49.48
N HIS A 495 3.89 8.68 49.09
CA HIS A 495 5.19 8.98 48.52
C HIS A 495 6.38 8.54 49.41
N HIS A 496 7.47 8.07 48.80
CA HIS A 496 8.82 8.68 48.88
C HIS A 496 9.82 7.98 47.90
N PRO A 497 11.05 8.49 47.67
CA PRO A 497 11.40 9.13 46.41
C PRO A 497 12.48 8.42 45.57
N SER A 498 12.61 8.90 44.34
CA SER A 498 13.81 8.99 43.48
C SER A 498 15.05 8.15 43.83
N ASN A 499 15.45 7.30 42.89
CA ASN A 499 16.87 7.09 42.60
C ASN A 499 17.11 7.09 41.09
N LYS A 500 17.83 8.12 40.64
CA LYS A 500 18.37 8.29 39.28
C LYS A 500 19.56 7.35 39.13
N HIS A 501 19.53 6.41 38.19
CA HIS A 501 20.74 5.89 37.55
C HIS A 501 20.53 5.93 36.03
N SER A 502 21.09 6.96 35.42
CA SER A 502 21.31 7.09 33.98
C SER A 502 22.46 6.17 33.58
N VAL A 503 22.18 5.15 32.78
CA VAL A 503 23.21 4.47 31.98
C VAL A 503 22.97 4.90 30.54
N ALA A 504 23.73 5.91 30.11
CA ALA A 504 23.83 6.31 28.73
C ALA A 504 24.72 5.28 28.00
N LEU A 505 24.15 4.50 27.09
CA LEU A 505 24.93 3.80 26.07
C LEU A 505 25.17 4.79 24.93
N HIS A 506 26.31 5.48 24.98
CA HIS A 506 26.89 6.12 23.81
C HIS A 506 27.53 5.03 22.94
N LEU A 507 26.89 4.70 21.81
CA LEU A 507 27.59 4.13 20.67
C LEU A 507 28.26 5.30 19.94
N MET A 508 29.57 5.42 20.09
CA MET A 508 30.36 6.34 19.27
C MET A 508 30.43 5.81 17.83
N PRO A 509 30.39 6.69 16.81
CA PRO A 509 30.43 6.31 15.41
C PRO A 509 31.85 5.87 15.02
N ASN A 510 31.96 4.82 14.20
CA ASN A 510 33.21 4.52 13.51
C ASN A 510 33.60 5.70 12.60
N GLU A 511 34.84 6.17 12.72
CA GLU A 511 35.36 7.37 12.06
C GLU A 511 35.78 7.18 10.59
N ASP A 512 35.48 6.06 9.94
CA ASP A 512 35.89 5.78 8.55
C ASP A 512 34.81 5.99 7.48
N ASP A 513 33.61 6.48 7.84
CA ASP A 513 32.50 6.69 6.89
C ASP A 513 32.36 8.15 6.41
N LYS A 514 33.49 8.84 6.21
CA LYS A 514 33.51 10.13 5.52
C LYS A 514 34.04 9.95 4.09
N ASP A 515 33.21 10.37 3.15
CA ASP A 515 33.51 10.64 1.73
C ASP A 515 33.31 9.51 0.70
N TYR A 516 32.15 8.82 0.73
CA TYR A 516 31.56 8.31 -0.52
C TYR A 516 30.33 9.11 -0.94
N ILE A 517 30.56 10.26 -1.59
CA ILE A 517 29.57 10.86 -2.48
C ILE A 517 29.68 10.11 -3.80
N SER A 518 28.65 9.33 -4.17
CA SER A 518 28.60 8.71 -5.49
C SER A 518 28.76 9.78 -6.57
N PRO A 519 29.73 9.66 -7.50
CA PRO A 519 29.95 10.65 -8.55
C PRO A 519 28.74 10.83 -9.50
N MET A 520 27.72 9.97 -9.40
CA MET A 520 26.43 10.14 -10.07
C MET A 520 25.56 11.25 -9.47
N ARG A 521 25.73 11.63 -8.20
CA ARG A 521 24.88 12.62 -7.51
C ARG A 521 25.15 14.08 -7.93
N GLN A 522 26.24 14.35 -8.63
CA GLN A 522 26.62 15.71 -9.06
C GLN A 522 26.67 15.90 -10.57
N ARG A 523 26.29 14.90 -11.39
CA ARG A 523 26.42 14.99 -12.84
C ARG A 523 25.11 15.40 -13.52
N PRO A 524 25.13 16.42 -14.40
CA PRO A 524 24.01 16.68 -15.30
C PRO A 524 23.88 15.51 -16.30
N PRO A 525 22.66 15.05 -16.61
CA PRO A 525 22.45 13.96 -17.56
C PRO A 525 23.00 14.32 -18.95
N PRO A 526 23.53 13.36 -19.72
CA PRO A 526 24.00 13.64 -21.07
C PRO A 526 22.87 14.18 -21.94
N LYS A 527 23.10 15.31 -22.62
CA LYS A 527 22.16 15.85 -23.61
C LYS A 527 22.18 14.93 -24.83
N GLY A 528 21.21 14.01 -24.88
CA GLY A 528 21.14 12.98 -25.92
C GLY A 528 19.89 13.01 -26.79
N GLY A 529 19.01 14.01 -26.64
CA GLY A 529 17.74 14.06 -27.37
C GLY A 529 16.96 12.75 -27.28
N ASP A 530 16.84 12.05 -28.40
CA ASP A 530 16.10 10.80 -28.59
C ASP A 530 16.85 9.52 -28.11
N VAL A 531 18.10 9.69 -27.64
CA VAL A 531 18.90 8.67 -26.95
C VAL A 531 19.43 9.17 -25.61
N ALA A 532 18.74 10.15 -25.02
CA ALA A 532 18.97 10.53 -23.63
C ALA A 532 18.47 9.43 -22.69
N TYR A 533 19.19 9.19 -21.59
CA TYR A 533 18.83 8.18 -20.60
C TYR A 533 17.63 8.62 -19.75
N ASN A 534 16.44 8.35 -20.27
CA ASN A 534 15.17 8.53 -19.61
C ASN A 534 14.26 7.35 -19.99
N ASN A 535 13.20 7.16 -19.20
CA ASN A 535 12.34 5.98 -19.32
C ASN A 535 11.63 5.90 -20.68
N GLU A 536 11.20 7.04 -21.24
CA GLU A 536 10.55 7.08 -22.56
C GLU A 536 11.46 6.56 -23.67
N ASN A 537 12.70 7.04 -23.71
CA ASN A 537 13.69 6.60 -24.69
C ASN A 537 14.07 5.14 -24.47
N ILE A 538 14.30 4.69 -23.22
CA ILE A 538 14.63 3.30 -22.90
C ILE A 538 13.52 2.35 -23.36
N LEU A 539 12.26 2.65 -23.04
CA LEU A 539 11.12 1.83 -23.43
C LEU A 539 10.90 1.85 -24.95
N ARG A 540 11.09 3.01 -25.60
CA ARG A 540 11.04 3.10 -27.08
C ARG A 540 12.10 2.21 -27.72
N GLN A 541 13.34 2.26 -27.23
CA GLN A 541 14.40 1.43 -27.76
C GLN A 541 14.19 -0.06 -27.47
N LEU A 542 13.60 -0.42 -26.33
CA LEU A 542 13.21 -1.79 -26.03
C LEU A 542 12.10 -2.29 -26.95
N ARG A 543 11.12 -1.45 -27.30
CA ARG A 543 10.10 -1.79 -28.30
C ARG A 543 10.73 -2.04 -29.67
N HIS A 544 11.59 -1.13 -30.13
CA HIS A 544 12.30 -1.32 -31.39
C HIS A 544 13.17 -2.58 -31.36
N TYR A 545 13.81 -2.87 -30.22
CA TYR A 545 14.58 -4.09 -30.03
C TYR A 545 13.73 -5.33 -30.26
N ASN A 546 12.57 -5.40 -29.61
CA ASN A 546 11.66 -6.52 -29.71
C ASN A 546 11.11 -6.68 -31.14
N GLU A 547 10.73 -5.60 -31.81
CA GLU A 547 10.21 -5.64 -33.18
C GLU A 547 11.28 -6.06 -34.20
N ILE A 548 12.49 -5.51 -34.09
CA ILE A 548 13.61 -5.89 -34.95
C ILE A 548 13.99 -7.36 -34.70
N ARG A 549 14.09 -7.79 -33.44
CA ARG A 549 14.41 -9.18 -33.08
C ARG A 549 13.34 -10.16 -33.55
N LYS A 550 12.07 -9.78 -33.47
CA LYS A 550 10.94 -10.60 -33.93
C LYS A 550 11.01 -10.90 -35.44
N VAL A 551 11.47 -9.95 -36.24
CA VAL A 551 11.60 -10.11 -37.70
C VAL A 551 12.96 -10.70 -38.09
N GLY A 552 14.06 -10.19 -37.53
CA GLY A 552 15.43 -10.53 -37.90
C GLY A 552 16.03 -11.75 -37.18
N GLY A 553 15.36 -12.27 -36.15
CA GLY A 553 15.85 -13.39 -35.35
C GLY A 553 17.15 -13.08 -34.60
N LYS A 554 17.91 -14.10 -34.20
CA LYS A 554 19.15 -13.93 -33.41
C LYS A 554 20.26 -13.16 -34.15
N GLU A 555 20.30 -13.23 -35.47
CA GLU A 555 21.37 -12.65 -36.30
C GLU A 555 21.36 -11.11 -36.29
N CYS A 556 20.22 -10.50 -35.92
CA CYS A 556 20.10 -9.06 -35.81
C CYS A 556 20.55 -8.50 -34.45
N VAL A 557 20.87 -9.37 -33.49
CA VAL A 557 21.20 -9.01 -32.11
C VAL A 557 22.70 -9.07 -31.87
N GLN A 558 23.20 -8.15 -31.05
CA GLN A 558 24.55 -8.15 -30.50
C GLN A 558 24.49 -8.00 -28.98
N ASP A 559 25.25 -8.83 -28.27
CA ASP A 559 25.40 -8.76 -26.82
C ASP A 559 26.49 -7.75 -26.48
N ILE A 560 26.24 -6.84 -25.54
CA ILE A 560 27.09 -5.68 -25.26
C ILE A 560 27.75 -5.80 -23.89
N TYR A 561 29.05 -5.52 -23.86
CA TYR A 561 29.90 -5.59 -22.69
C TYR A 561 30.65 -4.27 -22.46
N ALA A 562 30.70 -3.80 -21.23
CA ALA A 562 31.58 -2.72 -20.80
C ALA A 562 32.86 -3.30 -20.20
N ARG A 563 34.01 -2.85 -20.70
CA ARG A 563 35.31 -3.19 -20.12
C ARG A 563 35.45 -2.48 -18.77
N ASP A 564 35.86 -3.22 -17.75
CA ASP A 564 36.19 -2.66 -16.44
C ASP A 564 37.55 -1.92 -16.52
N PRO A 565 37.56 -0.58 -16.36
CA PRO A 565 38.76 0.24 -16.50
C PRO A 565 39.72 0.09 -15.31
N ASN A 566 39.30 -0.53 -14.21
CA ASN A 566 40.12 -0.71 -13.01
C ASN A 566 40.87 -2.05 -12.98
N THR A 567 40.80 -2.84 -14.06
CA THR A 567 41.50 -4.13 -14.11
C THR A 567 42.97 -3.94 -14.49
N SER A 568 43.89 -4.48 -13.69
CA SER A 568 45.34 -4.45 -13.95
C SER A 568 45.88 -5.84 -14.30
N GLY A 569 46.60 -5.97 -15.42
CA GLY A 569 47.23 -7.22 -15.88
C GLY A 569 46.59 -7.80 -17.15
N ASP A 570 47.02 -9.01 -17.55
CA ASP A 570 46.59 -9.68 -18.80
C ASP A 570 45.12 -10.13 -18.78
N ASN A 571 44.50 -10.20 -17.60
CA ASN A 571 43.12 -10.60 -17.38
C ASN A 571 42.25 -9.37 -17.11
N THR A 572 41.46 -8.99 -18.10
CA THR A 572 40.53 -7.85 -18.04
C THR A 572 39.10 -8.34 -17.76
N ARG A 573 38.38 -7.65 -16.86
CA ARG A 573 36.96 -7.93 -16.61
C ARG A 573 36.07 -7.19 -17.61
N PHE A 574 35.01 -7.87 -18.03
CA PHE A 574 33.96 -7.32 -18.90
C PHE A 574 32.60 -7.58 -18.27
N TRP A 575 31.81 -6.53 -18.13
CA TRP A 575 30.47 -6.54 -17.57
C TRP A 575 29.45 -6.54 -18.68
N PHE A 576 28.48 -7.46 -18.67
CA PHE A 576 27.37 -7.40 -19.60
C PHE A 576 26.44 -6.23 -19.25
N VAL A 577 26.04 -5.47 -20.27
CA VAL A 577 25.29 -4.21 -20.11
C VAL A 577 23.94 -4.27 -20.82
N GLY A 578 23.75 -5.19 -21.77
CA GLY A 578 22.50 -5.34 -22.51
C GLY A 578 22.73 -5.85 -23.92
N LYS A 579 21.72 -5.71 -24.76
CA LYS A 579 21.69 -6.19 -26.14
C LYS A 579 21.25 -5.07 -27.08
N VAL A 580 21.88 -4.97 -28.24
CA VAL A 580 21.46 -4.08 -29.33
C VAL A 580 20.91 -4.92 -30.47
N ALA A 581 19.76 -4.53 -31.01
CA ALA A 581 19.20 -5.09 -32.24
C ALA A 581 19.30 -4.07 -33.37
N ARG A 582 19.46 -4.54 -34.61
CA ARG A 582 19.56 -3.67 -35.80
C ARG A 582 18.93 -4.30 -37.04
N CYS A 583 18.45 -3.47 -37.96
CA CYS A 583 18.10 -3.92 -39.30
C CYS A 583 19.38 -4.29 -40.08
N THR A 584 19.66 -5.59 -40.22
CA THR A 584 20.97 -6.09 -40.66
C THR A 584 21.38 -5.71 -42.09
N GLY A 585 20.40 -5.39 -42.94
CA GLY A 585 20.61 -4.94 -44.32
C GLY A 585 20.83 -3.43 -44.50
N THR A 586 20.60 -2.62 -43.46
CA THR A 586 20.69 -1.14 -43.56
C THR A 586 21.65 -0.52 -42.56
N VAL A 587 21.82 -1.14 -41.37
CA VAL A 587 22.67 -0.62 -40.29
C VAL A 587 23.70 -1.65 -39.89
N SER A 588 24.97 -1.25 -39.74
CA SER A 588 26.03 -2.11 -39.21
C SER A 588 25.95 -2.26 -37.69
N ALA A 589 26.53 -3.33 -37.12
CA ALA A 589 26.56 -3.55 -35.67
C ALA A 589 27.22 -2.39 -34.93
N GLU A 590 28.38 -1.94 -35.40
CA GLU A 590 29.09 -0.82 -34.80
C GLU A 590 28.27 0.49 -34.87
N ALA A 591 27.61 0.78 -35.99
CA ALA A 591 26.80 2.00 -36.12
C ALA A 591 25.55 1.96 -35.22
N ALA A 592 24.93 0.78 -35.07
CA ALA A 592 23.79 0.60 -34.18
C ALA A 592 24.18 0.80 -32.72
N ILE A 593 25.30 0.23 -32.28
CA ILE A 593 25.79 0.38 -30.91
C ILE A 593 26.23 1.82 -30.65
N ALA A 594 26.95 2.45 -31.59
CA ALA A 594 27.36 3.85 -31.48
C ALA A 594 26.16 4.80 -31.38
N ARG A 595 25.06 4.53 -32.11
CA ARG A 595 23.82 5.31 -32.00
C ARG A 595 23.20 5.25 -30.59
N GLN A 596 23.34 4.12 -29.91
CA GLN A 596 22.81 3.87 -28.57
C GLN A 596 23.80 4.19 -27.43
N MET A 597 24.98 4.74 -27.75
CA MET A 597 26.11 4.86 -26.82
C MET A 597 25.77 5.64 -25.55
N ASN A 598 25.00 6.72 -25.66
CA ASN A 598 24.58 7.52 -24.51
C ASN A 598 23.73 6.70 -23.52
N LEU A 599 22.82 5.86 -24.03
CA LEU A 599 22.00 4.98 -23.20
C LEU A 599 22.84 3.89 -22.56
N LEU A 600 23.74 3.26 -23.31
CA LEU A 600 24.64 2.20 -22.84
C LEU A 600 25.61 2.70 -21.76
N GLU A 601 26.22 3.87 -21.96
CA GLU A 601 27.20 4.46 -21.04
C GLU A 601 26.56 4.89 -19.72
N GLU A 602 25.42 5.57 -19.78
CA GLU A 602 24.65 5.92 -18.59
C GLU A 602 24.08 4.67 -17.89
N HIS A 603 23.61 3.67 -18.63
CA HIS A 603 23.13 2.42 -18.04
C HIS A 603 24.24 1.72 -17.26
N ALA A 604 25.37 1.44 -17.92
CA ALA A 604 26.51 0.72 -17.36
C ALA A 604 26.99 1.34 -16.04
N THR A 605 27.07 2.66 -15.99
CA THR A 605 27.52 3.40 -14.81
C THR A 605 26.50 3.44 -13.67
N ARG A 606 25.20 3.39 -13.98
CA ARG A 606 24.13 3.30 -12.98
C ARG A 606 24.04 1.92 -12.34
N ILE A 607 24.21 0.86 -13.14
CA ILE A 607 24.15 -0.51 -12.65
C ILE A 607 25.44 -0.92 -11.93
N ARG A 608 26.57 -0.28 -12.26
CA ARG A 608 27.89 -0.51 -11.63
C ARG A 608 28.56 0.81 -11.21
N PRO A 609 28.03 1.48 -10.15
CA PRO A 609 28.54 2.77 -9.72
C PRO A 609 29.95 2.70 -9.12
N VAL A 610 30.37 1.54 -8.62
CA VAL A 610 31.70 1.32 -8.03
C VAL A 610 32.72 1.02 -9.13
N GLU A 611 32.42 0.08 -10.02
CA GLU A 611 33.35 -0.43 -11.02
C GLU A 611 33.42 0.46 -12.26
N LEU A 612 32.28 0.97 -12.74
CA LEU A 612 32.18 1.70 -14.00
C LEU A 612 31.86 3.19 -13.81
N GLY A 613 31.22 3.55 -12.71
CA GLY A 613 30.68 4.89 -12.45
C GLY A 613 31.70 6.05 -12.55
N ARG A 614 32.95 5.82 -12.14
CA ARG A 614 34.01 6.84 -12.20
C ARG A 614 34.52 7.12 -13.62
N SER A 615 34.25 6.22 -14.56
CA SER A 615 34.80 6.23 -15.92
C SER A 615 33.77 6.60 -17.00
N PHE A 616 32.59 7.10 -16.60
CA PHE A 616 31.63 7.65 -17.54
C PHE A 616 32.25 8.75 -18.40
N GLY A 617 31.99 8.69 -19.70
CA GLY A 617 32.59 9.54 -20.73
C GLY A 617 33.80 8.89 -21.41
N ILE A 618 34.40 7.87 -20.80
CA ILE A 618 35.59 7.17 -21.32
C ILE A 618 35.45 5.64 -21.26
N LEU A 619 34.24 5.10 -21.01
CA LEU A 619 34.03 3.66 -20.99
C LEU A 619 34.28 3.04 -22.38
N GLU A 620 34.94 1.89 -22.37
CA GLU A 620 35.14 1.07 -23.58
C GLU A 620 34.06 0.00 -23.67
N PHE A 621 33.32 0.00 -24.78
CA PHE A 621 32.29 -1.00 -25.08
C PHE A 621 32.79 -2.03 -26.08
N TRP A 622 32.33 -3.25 -25.91
CA TRP A 622 32.65 -4.41 -26.71
C TRP A 622 31.38 -5.18 -27.01
N PHE A 623 31.35 -5.93 -28.11
CA PHE A 623 30.18 -6.71 -28.48
C PHE A 623 30.54 -8.12 -28.95
N ALA A 624 29.58 -9.03 -28.79
CA ALA A 624 29.60 -10.38 -29.33
C ALA A 624 28.34 -10.61 -30.18
N PRO A 625 28.27 -11.69 -30.98
CA PRO A 625 27.01 -12.12 -31.58
C PRO A 625 25.92 -12.29 -30.51
N GLY A 626 24.66 -12.02 -30.87
CA GLY A 626 23.57 -12.06 -29.92
C GLY A 626 23.29 -13.45 -29.35
N ASP A 627 22.81 -13.48 -28.10
CA ASP A 627 22.45 -14.69 -27.34
C ASP A 627 23.64 -15.65 -27.11
N THR A 628 24.85 -15.10 -27.07
CA THR A 628 26.08 -15.84 -26.79
C THR A 628 26.54 -15.69 -25.35
N GLU A 629 25.79 -15.01 -24.46
CA GLU A 629 26.18 -14.87 -23.06
C GLU A 629 26.41 -16.21 -22.36
N PRO A 630 25.55 -17.25 -22.52
CA PRO A 630 25.80 -18.55 -21.90
C PRO A 630 27.13 -19.16 -22.36
N LEU A 631 27.44 -19.09 -23.66
CA LEU A 631 28.70 -19.58 -24.24
C LEU A 631 29.88 -18.76 -23.74
N THR A 632 29.70 -17.46 -23.65
CA THR A 632 30.70 -16.51 -23.18
C THR A 632 31.03 -16.77 -21.70
N SER A 633 30.05 -17.12 -20.85
CA SER A 633 30.33 -17.54 -19.46
C SER A 633 31.04 -18.88 -19.33
N GLN A 634 30.85 -19.76 -20.31
CA GLN A 634 31.48 -21.08 -20.34
C GLN A 634 32.85 -21.05 -21.01
N ASN A 635 33.41 -19.86 -21.27
CA ASN A 635 34.72 -19.67 -21.89
C ASN A 635 34.84 -20.33 -23.27
N ASP A 636 33.76 -20.29 -24.06
CA ASP A 636 33.78 -20.78 -25.45
C ASP A 636 34.83 -20.02 -26.30
N MET A 637 35.70 -20.78 -26.97
CA MET A 637 36.79 -20.24 -27.81
C MET A 637 36.32 -19.70 -29.16
N GLY A 638 35.11 -20.08 -29.59
CA GLY A 638 34.48 -19.60 -30.83
C GLY A 638 33.90 -18.18 -30.69
N THR A 639 33.56 -17.76 -29.47
CA THR A 639 32.92 -16.48 -29.18
C THR A 639 33.95 -15.42 -28.80
N ARG A 640 34.17 -14.44 -29.68
CA ARG A 640 35.15 -13.35 -29.49
C ARG A 640 34.47 -12.02 -29.26
N LEU A 641 34.95 -11.26 -28.26
CA LEU A 641 34.52 -9.87 -28.09
C LEU A 641 35.22 -8.99 -29.12
N GLN A 642 34.47 -8.08 -29.72
CA GLN A 642 34.98 -7.07 -30.66
C GLN A 642 34.80 -5.67 -30.08
N LYS A 643 35.83 -4.83 -30.17
CA LYS A 643 35.81 -3.47 -29.62
C LYS A 643 34.90 -2.57 -30.45
N VAL A 644 34.04 -1.81 -29.79
CA VAL A 644 33.18 -0.80 -30.43
C VAL A 644 33.94 0.52 -30.54
N ARG A 645 33.86 1.16 -31.71
CA ARG A 645 34.31 2.54 -31.87
C ARG A 645 33.27 3.49 -31.27
N LYS A 646 33.71 4.36 -30.34
CA LYS A 646 32.82 5.28 -29.62
C LYS A 646 32.14 6.29 -30.55
N VAL A 647 32.82 6.68 -31.63
CA VAL A 647 32.28 7.51 -32.70
C VAL A 647 32.41 6.74 -34.00
N VAL A 648 31.29 6.52 -34.68
CA VAL A 648 31.20 5.88 -35.99
C VAL A 648 30.56 6.90 -36.93
N ASP A 649 31.23 7.22 -38.04
CA ASP A 649 30.75 8.23 -38.99
C ASP A 649 29.35 7.87 -39.51
N GLY A 650 28.41 8.82 -39.40
CA GLY A 650 27.02 8.65 -39.82
C GLY A 650 26.14 7.85 -38.85
N SER A 651 26.66 7.39 -37.71
CA SER A 651 25.85 6.71 -36.68
C SER A 651 24.76 7.59 -36.09
N ASP A 652 25.00 8.91 -36.00
CA ASP A 652 24.03 9.93 -35.57
C ASP A 652 22.81 10.03 -36.50
N LYS A 653 22.97 9.67 -37.78
CA LYS A 653 21.91 9.67 -38.79
C LYS A 653 21.16 8.36 -38.89
N VAL A 654 21.55 7.34 -38.12
CA VAL A 654 20.82 6.06 -38.08
C VAL A 654 19.41 6.31 -37.53
N PRO A 655 18.35 5.98 -38.29
CA PRO A 655 16.98 6.15 -37.83
C PRO A 655 16.73 5.28 -36.61
N LEU A 656 16.06 5.83 -35.60
CA LEU A 656 15.79 5.06 -34.38
C LEU A 656 14.94 3.82 -34.62
N LEU A 657 14.08 3.77 -35.64
CA LEU A 657 13.31 2.56 -35.95
C LEU A 657 14.17 1.40 -36.50
N GLU A 658 15.38 1.68 -36.97
CA GLU A 658 16.28 0.65 -37.51
C GLU A 658 17.20 0.05 -36.46
N VAL A 659 17.12 0.52 -35.22
CA VAL A 659 17.93 0.09 -34.08
C VAL A 659 17.09 -0.02 -32.82
N GLY A 660 17.44 -0.96 -31.95
CA GLY A 660 16.79 -1.14 -30.66
C GLY A 660 17.79 -1.53 -29.59
N LEU A 661 17.45 -1.25 -28.34
CA LEU A 661 18.29 -1.53 -27.18
C LEU A 661 17.46 -2.19 -26.09
N ASP A 662 17.91 -3.36 -25.66
CA ASP A 662 17.44 -4.02 -24.45
C ASP A 662 18.52 -3.90 -23.37
N LEU A 663 18.22 -3.17 -22.30
CA LEU A 663 19.12 -2.97 -21.17
C LEU A 663 18.94 -4.04 -20.08
N SER A 664 18.25 -5.15 -20.39
CA SER A 664 18.10 -6.26 -19.46
C SER A 664 19.47 -6.82 -19.05
N ILE A 665 19.63 -7.11 -17.76
CA ILE A 665 20.86 -7.71 -17.22
C ILE A 665 20.58 -9.20 -16.97
N VAL A 666 21.35 -10.07 -17.61
CA VAL A 666 21.39 -11.50 -17.26
C VAL A 666 22.14 -11.63 -15.92
N THR A 667 21.56 -12.32 -14.94
CA THR A 667 22.15 -12.45 -13.59
C THR A 667 22.61 -13.87 -13.29
N ASN A 668 23.82 -14.05 -12.76
CA ASN A 668 24.28 -15.31 -12.19
C ASN A 668 24.06 -15.38 -10.66
N GLN A 669 22.89 -14.97 -10.16
CA GLN A 669 22.55 -14.86 -8.72
C GLN A 669 23.08 -13.58 -8.02
N GLY A 670 22.68 -12.40 -8.51
CA GLY A 670 22.67 -11.15 -7.72
C GLY A 670 23.74 -10.10 -8.01
N ALA A 671 24.78 -10.38 -8.81
CA ALA A 671 25.85 -9.42 -9.12
C ALA A 671 25.95 -9.00 -10.60
N GLY A 672 24.97 -9.37 -11.42
CA GLY A 672 24.97 -9.29 -12.90
C GLY A 672 26.13 -10.01 -13.58
N PHE A 673 25.98 -10.28 -14.87
CA PHE A 673 26.88 -11.15 -15.61
C PHE A 673 28.24 -10.47 -15.90
N CYS A 674 29.32 -11.06 -15.37
CA CYS A 674 30.71 -10.62 -15.54
C CYS A 674 31.57 -11.78 -16.05
N ILE A 675 32.48 -11.48 -16.98
CA ILE A 675 33.42 -12.44 -17.57
C ILE A 675 34.84 -11.88 -17.53
N VAL A 676 35.83 -12.77 -17.65
CA VAL A 676 37.24 -12.40 -17.78
C VAL A 676 37.70 -12.72 -19.20
N ARG A 677 38.39 -11.78 -19.84
CA ARG A 677 39.01 -11.92 -21.17
C ARG A 677 40.39 -11.29 -21.17
N THR A 678 41.21 -11.61 -22.17
CA THR A 678 42.46 -10.88 -22.39
C THR A 678 42.18 -9.43 -22.80
N ALA A 679 43.22 -8.59 -22.85
CA ALA A 679 43.10 -7.22 -23.36
C ALA A 679 42.52 -7.14 -24.79
N ASP A 680 42.69 -8.20 -25.58
CA ASP A 680 42.16 -8.32 -26.95
C ASP A 680 40.78 -8.99 -27.03
N GLY A 681 40.13 -9.26 -25.89
CA GLY A 681 38.76 -9.78 -25.85
C GLY A 681 38.60 -11.29 -26.08
N VAL A 682 39.69 -12.06 -26.01
CA VAL A 682 39.66 -13.54 -26.13
C VAL A 682 39.74 -14.24 -24.77
N VAL A 683 39.40 -15.53 -24.72
CA VAL A 683 39.46 -16.33 -23.48
C VAL A 683 40.93 -16.43 -23.01
N PRO A 684 41.23 -16.15 -21.72
CA PRO A 684 42.60 -16.25 -21.22
C PRO A 684 43.14 -17.68 -21.31
N PRO A 685 44.41 -17.91 -21.68
CA PRO A 685 44.95 -19.26 -21.90
C PRO A 685 44.81 -20.23 -20.72
N HIS A 686 44.82 -19.73 -19.48
CA HIS A 686 44.68 -20.53 -18.26
C HIS A 686 43.22 -20.84 -17.88
N MET A 687 42.24 -20.27 -18.60
CA MET A 687 40.81 -20.53 -18.43
C MET A 687 40.23 -21.44 -19.53
N ILE A 688 41.08 -21.84 -20.49
CA ILE A 688 40.75 -22.85 -21.50
C ILE A 688 40.92 -24.21 -20.82
N VAL A 689 39.81 -24.93 -20.62
CA VAL A 689 39.82 -26.31 -20.09
C VAL A 689 39.93 -27.31 -21.23
#